data_AF-A0A952LY69-F1
#
_entry.id   AF-A0A952LY69-F1
#
_cell.length_a   1.000
_cell.length_b   1.000
_cell.length_c   1.000
_cell.angle_alpha   90.00
_cell.angle_beta   90.00
_cell.angle_gamma   90.00
#
_symmetry.space_group_name_H-M   'P 1'
#
loop_
_entity.id
_entity.type
_entity.pdbx_description
1 polymer ?
#
loop_
_entity_poly.entity_id
_entity_poly.type
_entity_poly.pdbx_seq_one_letter_code
_entity_poly.pdbx_strand_id
1 'polypeptide(L)'
;MQQLKSAEAGSKKAHQQVKELERQNLVIAQEKEALRKELIREKDAIAQQLTNAKNKNTELEKSLQEKTATLGGIETRVATQKDKILTLQSSVDSLEKRNSELQRDASELDTLRVENQALAKLRKNAELVKPLQITLDKEQAENARLTDSNNSLSTNYEKLKSSNESLIRQIDAHKSELSNFQSRATEQQRNQVELEDKISQLTQERNELRKLKTELDKANAEQKILSDQLKAAKTSKTDSERALKDANRQLAILNEIPTELAKSRRELDRLTQALDIEKKSRLEQEKAVKERETEVEALREKVSNKEENLRQAESNISQLVTATSQYEQQEKQLKQELTETLNEFTALQKQTTENSKALNDAQQKLAEGKEIVLALDKARQTIQAQETSIKSLQSELESEKTTLEAEKNRLQQANEKNEQSDKQIDQLKRDVERFRILEASVQDRQKDILRLQTELEKLATLEQLVNEKDKEIKKLKTLSQQLKERDAKITELNLELEMLRQGSADAQGTEVDLTRLRSEVQSLTRERDLGLERVRELSELSAEVAERDKVIRQLKSEIIDSRVNARELETLRSRLQKQELDSTHKSQVIDDLKKMLSSQSNKPLKPPKAKTVSISESRASSRSKDSKQIEAKGPAVSKTSTSRSATLGSSDARRNSSLSAIQKDDLKKIRGIGPVLEKTLNKLGITSFIQIASFSDEDITRITRELDTFPGRIERDNWISGAREQHEKKYGK
;
A
#
# COMPACT_ATOMS: atom_id res chain seq x y z
N MET A 1 -47.95 -49.29 -0.24
CA MET A 1 -46.87 -49.74 0.67
C MET A 1 -45.67 -50.36 -0.06
N GLN A 2 -45.77 -51.54 -0.69
CA GLN A 2 -44.60 -52.18 -1.35
C GLN A 2 -43.93 -51.32 -2.44
N GLN A 3 -44.71 -50.67 -3.32
CA GLN A 3 -44.17 -49.76 -4.35
C GLN A 3 -43.45 -48.52 -3.78
N LEU A 4 -43.89 -48.02 -2.61
CA LEU A 4 -43.19 -46.92 -1.92
C LEU A 4 -41.84 -47.39 -1.36
N LYS A 5 -41.79 -48.61 -0.80
CA LYS A 5 -40.51 -49.20 -0.33
C LYS A 5 -39.53 -49.48 -1.47
N SER A 6 -39.99 -49.88 -2.67
CA SER A 6 -39.09 -50.04 -3.83
C SER A 6 -38.62 -48.70 -4.39
N ALA A 7 -39.46 -47.67 -4.40
CA ALA A 7 -39.07 -46.31 -4.77
C ALA A 7 -38.04 -45.72 -3.79
N GLU A 8 -38.22 -45.90 -2.47
CA GLU A 8 -37.24 -45.50 -1.45
C GLU A 8 -35.91 -46.25 -1.60
N ALA A 9 -35.94 -47.55 -1.87
CA ALA A 9 -34.75 -48.35 -2.11
C ALA A 9 -34.01 -47.92 -3.40
N GLY A 10 -34.75 -47.63 -4.47
CA GLY A 10 -34.23 -47.06 -5.71
C GLY A 10 -33.59 -45.69 -5.48
N SER A 11 -34.25 -44.80 -4.73
CA SER A 11 -33.72 -43.49 -4.36
C SER A 11 -32.45 -43.60 -3.52
N LYS A 12 -32.38 -44.52 -2.54
CA LYS A 12 -31.17 -44.74 -1.72
C LYS A 12 -30.03 -45.31 -2.56
N LYS A 13 -30.31 -46.22 -3.50
CA LYS A 13 -29.31 -46.79 -4.43
C LYS A 13 -28.77 -45.73 -5.40
N ALA A 14 -29.64 -44.87 -5.95
CA ALA A 14 -29.24 -43.73 -6.77
C ALA A 14 -28.38 -42.73 -5.97
N HIS A 15 -28.75 -42.42 -4.73
CA HIS A 15 -27.98 -41.52 -3.87
C HIS A 15 -26.61 -42.10 -3.48
N GLN A 16 -26.50 -43.42 -3.34
CA GLN A 16 -25.21 -44.11 -3.18
C GLN A 16 -24.37 -44.06 -4.46
N GLN A 17 -24.96 -44.27 -5.64
CA GLN A 17 -24.24 -44.13 -6.92
C GLN A 17 -23.76 -42.69 -7.16
N VAL A 18 -24.54 -41.66 -6.81
CA VAL A 18 -24.10 -40.26 -6.91
C VAL A 18 -22.90 -40.01 -5.99
N LYS A 19 -22.94 -40.43 -4.73
CA LYS A 19 -21.80 -40.29 -3.81
C LYS A 19 -20.54 -41.05 -4.25
N GLU A 20 -20.71 -42.18 -4.91
CA GLU A 20 -19.61 -42.96 -5.47
C GLU A 20 -19.00 -42.26 -6.70
N LEU A 21 -19.83 -41.70 -7.59
CA LEU A 21 -19.38 -40.87 -8.71
C LEU A 21 -18.72 -39.56 -8.26
N GLU A 22 -19.19 -38.93 -7.18
CA GLU A 22 -18.54 -37.77 -6.55
C GLU A 22 -17.16 -38.13 -6.00
N ARG A 23 -17.02 -39.30 -5.35
CA ARG A 23 -15.72 -39.82 -4.91
C ARG A 23 -14.78 -40.09 -6.08
N GLN A 24 -15.25 -40.75 -7.14
CA GLN A 24 -14.44 -41.05 -8.32
C GLN A 24 -14.01 -39.75 -9.03
N ASN A 25 -14.89 -38.76 -9.15
CA ASN A 25 -14.53 -37.44 -9.68
C ASN A 25 -13.50 -36.71 -8.82
N LEU A 26 -13.55 -36.83 -7.48
CA LEU A 26 -12.54 -36.26 -6.59
C LEU A 26 -11.17 -36.93 -6.76
N VAL A 27 -11.12 -38.26 -6.90
CA VAL A 27 -9.89 -39.00 -7.19
C VAL A 27 -9.32 -38.60 -8.54
N ILE A 28 -10.15 -38.56 -9.60
CA ILE A 28 -9.74 -38.11 -10.95
C ILE A 28 -9.23 -36.66 -10.94
N ALA A 29 -9.79 -35.79 -10.10
CA ALA A 29 -9.30 -34.42 -9.93
C ALA A 29 -7.92 -34.38 -9.26
N GLN A 30 -7.70 -35.20 -8.22
CA GLN A 30 -6.41 -35.33 -7.53
C GLN A 30 -5.34 -35.92 -8.44
N GLU A 31 -5.65 -36.96 -9.22
CA GLU A 31 -4.75 -37.54 -10.23
C GLU A 31 -4.39 -36.54 -11.33
N LYS A 32 -5.36 -35.77 -11.84
CA LYS A 32 -5.09 -34.69 -12.80
C LYS A 32 -4.20 -33.58 -12.21
N GLU A 33 -4.32 -33.29 -10.92
CA GLU A 33 -3.44 -32.32 -10.26
C GLU A 33 -2.03 -32.89 -10.02
N ALA A 34 -1.91 -34.18 -9.70
CA ALA A 34 -0.63 -34.88 -9.60
C ALA A 34 0.12 -34.89 -10.96
N LEU A 35 -0.55 -35.33 -12.03
CA LEU A 35 0.00 -35.33 -13.39
C LEU A 35 0.39 -33.92 -13.86
N ARG A 36 -0.37 -32.87 -13.50
CA ARG A 36 0.01 -31.48 -13.77
C ARG A 36 1.29 -31.06 -13.04
N LYS A 37 1.47 -31.46 -11.78
CA LYS A 37 2.68 -31.17 -11.01
C LYS A 37 3.90 -31.94 -11.55
N GLU A 38 3.69 -33.16 -12.03
CA GLU A 38 4.72 -33.96 -12.68
C GLU A 38 5.14 -33.39 -14.03
N LEU A 39 4.19 -33.01 -14.89
CA LEU A 39 4.45 -32.33 -16.16
C LEU A 39 5.21 -31.00 -15.98
N ILE A 40 4.93 -30.25 -14.91
CA ILE A 40 5.69 -29.03 -14.58
C ILE A 40 7.14 -29.38 -14.21
N ARG A 41 7.37 -30.40 -13.38
CA ARG A 41 8.72 -30.87 -13.03
C ARG A 41 9.51 -31.36 -14.24
N GLU A 42 8.89 -32.12 -15.14
CA GLU A 42 9.54 -32.53 -16.39
C GLU A 42 9.87 -31.34 -17.28
N LYS A 43 8.95 -30.38 -17.42
CA LYS A 43 9.18 -29.15 -18.19
C LYS A 43 10.34 -28.33 -17.63
N ASP A 44 10.43 -28.21 -16.30
CA ASP A 44 11.52 -27.49 -15.63
C ASP A 44 12.86 -28.25 -15.74
N ALA A 45 12.84 -29.59 -15.67
CA ALA A 45 14.01 -30.44 -15.91
C ALA A 45 14.51 -30.33 -17.37
N ILE A 46 13.61 -30.34 -18.35
CA ILE A 46 13.93 -30.12 -19.77
C ILE A 46 14.49 -28.69 -19.98
N ALA A 47 13.93 -27.68 -19.31
CA ALA A 47 14.44 -26.32 -19.37
C ALA A 47 15.87 -26.19 -18.76
N GLN A 48 16.15 -26.89 -17.66
CA GLN A 48 17.50 -26.98 -17.10
C GLN A 48 18.46 -27.73 -18.05
N GLN A 49 18.04 -28.85 -18.64
CA GLN A 49 18.84 -29.57 -19.63
C GLN A 49 19.14 -28.71 -20.87
N LEU A 50 18.16 -27.97 -21.38
CA LEU A 50 18.35 -27.04 -22.50
C LEU A 50 19.31 -25.89 -22.13
N THR A 51 19.25 -25.39 -20.90
CA THR A 51 20.16 -24.35 -20.38
C THR A 51 21.58 -24.89 -20.27
N ASN A 52 21.76 -26.09 -19.71
CA ASN A 52 23.06 -26.76 -19.63
C ASN A 52 23.63 -27.08 -21.02
N ALA A 53 22.79 -27.51 -21.96
CA ALA A 53 23.19 -27.74 -23.35
C ALA A 53 23.62 -26.44 -24.05
N LYS A 54 22.91 -25.32 -23.84
CA LYS A 54 23.32 -24.00 -24.33
C LYS A 54 24.65 -23.55 -23.74
N ASN A 55 24.83 -23.66 -22.42
CA ASN A 55 26.09 -23.31 -21.76
C ASN A 55 27.26 -24.15 -22.30
N LYS A 56 27.05 -25.46 -22.48
CA LYS A 56 28.05 -26.35 -23.07
C LYS A 56 28.31 -26.05 -24.55
N ASN A 57 27.31 -25.60 -25.30
CA ASN A 57 27.51 -25.13 -26.68
C ASN A 57 28.31 -23.82 -26.71
N THR A 58 28.06 -22.88 -25.80
CA THR A 58 28.87 -21.65 -25.70
C THR A 58 30.31 -21.93 -25.25
N GLU A 59 30.55 -22.95 -24.42
CA GLU A 59 31.91 -23.42 -24.10
C GLU A 59 32.59 -24.06 -25.32
N LEU A 60 31.86 -24.84 -26.13
CA LEU A 60 32.37 -25.43 -27.37
C LEU A 60 32.63 -24.36 -28.44
N GLU A 61 31.76 -23.36 -28.58
CA GLU A 61 31.94 -22.19 -29.46
C GLU A 61 33.15 -21.37 -29.02
N LYS A 62 33.33 -21.13 -27.72
CA LYS A 62 34.53 -20.48 -27.18
C LYS A 62 35.79 -21.30 -27.43
N SER A 63 35.74 -22.63 -27.24
CA SER A 63 36.87 -23.52 -27.55
C SER A 63 37.16 -23.59 -29.05
N LEU A 64 36.13 -23.46 -29.91
CA LEU A 64 36.27 -23.30 -31.36
C LEU A 64 36.86 -21.93 -31.73
N GLN A 65 36.50 -20.85 -31.05
CA GLN A 65 37.13 -19.53 -31.22
C GLN A 65 38.60 -19.54 -30.81
N GLU A 66 38.94 -20.16 -29.67
CA GLU A 66 40.33 -20.34 -29.23
C GLU A 66 41.12 -21.24 -30.20
N LYS A 67 40.49 -22.30 -30.73
CA LYS A 67 41.11 -23.14 -31.78
C LYS A 67 41.27 -22.43 -33.12
N THR A 68 40.31 -21.62 -33.56
CA THR A 68 40.45 -20.82 -34.79
C THR A 68 41.45 -19.68 -34.63
N ALA A 69 41.58 -19.10 -33.43
CA ALA A 69 42.65 -18.15 -33.12
C ALA A 69 44.04 -18.82 -33.16
N THR A 70 44.19 -20.05 -32.64
CA THR A 70 45.45 -20.80 -32.80
C THR A 70 45.69 -21.26 -34.23
N LEU A 71 44.64 -21.54 -35.01
CA LEU A 71 44.74 -21.88 -36.43
C LEU A 71 45.16 -20.66 -37.27
N GLY A 72 44.62 -19.47 -37.02
CA GLY A 72 45.09 -18.20 -37.58
C GLY A 72 46.53 -17.84 -37.16
N GLY A 73 46.94 -18.24 -35.95
CA GLY A 73 48.34 -18.18 -35.49
C GLY A 73 49.27 -19.17 -36.20
N ILE A 74 48.74 -20.30 -36.69
CA ILE A 74 49.45 -21.24 -37.56
C ILE A 74 49.46 -20.73 -39.00
N GLU A 75 48.37 -20.18 -39.52
CA GLU A 75 48.28 -19.59 -40.87
C GLU A 75 49.18 -18.36 -41.02
N THR A 76 49.29 -17.49 -40.01
CA THR A 76 50.27 -16.39 -40.00
C THR A 76 51.72 -16.89 -39.87
N ARG A 77 51.95 -18.01 -39.17
CA ARG A 77 53.27 -18.69 -39.17
C ARG A 77 53.59 -19.38 -40.48
N VAL A 78 52.61 -19.96 -41.17
CA VAL A 78 52.74 -20.54 -42.51
C VAL A 78 52.90 -19.44 -43.54
N ALA A 79 52.24 -18.29 -43.40
CA ALA A 79 52.44 -17.10 -44.23
C ALA A 79 53.85 -16.52 -44.02
N THR A 80 54.32 -16.33 -42.77
CA THR A 80 55.71 -15.88 -42.53
C THR A 80 56.77 -16.93 -42.86
N GLN A 81 56.44 -18.24 -42.85
CA GLN A 81 57.31 -19.27 -43.43
C GLN A 81 57.26 -19.26 -44.95
N LYS A 82 56.12 -18.96 -45.58
CA LYS A 82 55.97 -18.81 -47.03
C LYS A 82 56.69 -17.55 -47.55
N ASP A 83 56.66 -16.45 -46.80
CA ASP A 83 57.44 -15.24 -47.06
C ASP A 83 58.93 -15.46 -46.78
N LYS A 84 59.30 -16.29 -45.80
CA LYS A 84 60.68 -16.77 -45.63
C LYS A 84 61.13 -17.69 -46.76
N ILE A 85 60.24 -18.53 -47.30
CA ILE A 85 60.52 -19.38 -48.46
C ILE A 85 60.58 -18.52 -49.73
N LEU A 86 59.78 -17.47 -49.89
CA LEU A 86 59.86 -16.49 -50.97
C LEU A 86 61.11 -15.61 -50.88
N THR A 87 61.53 -15.18 -49.68
CA THR A 87 62.80 -14.46 -49.51
C THR A 87 64.01 -15.39 -49.67
N LEU A 88 63.92 -16.66 -49.25
CA LEU A 88 64.93 -17.68 -49.56
C LEU A 88 64.95 -18.06 -51.04
N GLN A 89 63.81 -18.11 -51.74
CA GLN A 89 63.76 -18.31 -53.20
C GLN A 89 64.33 -17.10 -53.92
N SER A 90 64.00 -15.85 -53.52
CA SER A 90 64.67 -14.67 -54.07
C SER A 90 66.18 -14.62 -53.76
N SER A 91 66.62 -15.27 -52.67
CA SER A 91 68.03 -15.43 -52.32
C SER A 91 68.70 -16.57 -53.11
N VAL A 92 67.96 -17.63 -53.47
CA VAL A 92 68.42 -18.71 -54.37
C VAL A 92 68.47 -18.19 -55.80
N ASP A 93 67.46 -17.49 -56.30
CA ASP A 93 67.46 -16.81 -57.59
C ASP A 93 68.60 -15.78 -57.66
N SER A 94 68.85 -15.05 -56.56
CA SER A 94 69.99 -14.14 -56.46
C SER A 94 71.34 -14.88 -56.42
N LEU A 95 71.42 -16.12 -55.94
CA LEU A 95 72.64 -16.94 -55.91
C LEU A 95 72.87 -17.73 -57.20
N GLU A 96 71.81 -18.17 -57.89
CA GLU A 96 71.88 -18.77 -59.23
C GLU A 96 72.22 -17.70 -60.28
N LYS A 97 71.73 -16.47 -60.11
CA LYS A 97 72.21 -15.30 -60.87
C LYS A 97 73.67 -14.96 -60.54
N ARG A 98 74.08 -15.09 -59.27
CA ARG A 98 75.49 -14.91 -58.85
C ARG A 98 76.44 -16.01 -59.36
N ASN A 99 75.92 -17.20 -59.68
CA ASN A 99 76.69 -18.32 -60.21
C ASN A 99 76.70 -18.38 -61.75
N SER A 100 75.78 -17.68 -62.43
CA SER A 100 75.78 -17.49 -63.88
C SER A 100 76.51 -16.22 -64.34
N GLU A 101 76.67 -15.22 -63.46
CA GLU A 101 77.54 -14.05 -63.67
C GLU A 101 79.02 -14.31 -63.33
N LEU A 102 79.38 -15.51 -62.83
CA LEU A 102 80.77 -16.00 -62.71
C LEU A 102 81.28 -16.75 -63.95
N GLN A 103 80.58 -16.64 -65.09
CA GLN A 103 81.07 -17.21 -66.36
C GLN A 103 80.73 -16.38 -67.62
N ARG A 104 80.73 -15.05 -67.51
CA ARG A 104 80.92 -14.14 -68.66
C ARG A 104 81.40 -12.74 -68.27
N ASP A 105 82.72 -12.64 -68.26
CA ASP A 105 83.52 -11.50 -68.72
C ASP A 105 83.39 -10.16 -67.98
N ALA A 106 84.28 -10.00 -67.00
CA ALA A 106 84.75 -8.69 -66.58
C ALA A 106 85.46 -7.97 -67.75
N SER A 107 85.22 -6.68 -67.86
CA SER A 107 85.81 -5.79 -68.87
C SER A 107 87.31 -5.56 -68.65
N GLU A 108 88.05 -5.62 -69.76
CA GLU A 108 89.18 -4.73 -70.10
C GLU A 108 90.37 -4.63 -69.11
N LEU A 109 91.49 -5.28 -69.46
CA LEU A 109 92.72 -4.57 -69.88
C LEU A 109 93.87 -5.54 -70.16
N ASP A 110 94.03 -5.96 -71.43
CA ASP A 110 95.35 -5.94 -72.04
C ASP A 110 95.30 -5.91 -73.57
N THR A 111 96.40 -5.45 -74.17
CA THR A 111 96.78 -5.48 -75.59
C THR A 111 95.88 -4.80 -76.64
N LEU A 112 96.38 -3.63 -77.09
CA LEU A 112 96.26 -3.16 -78.47
C LEU A 112 96.58 -4.26 -79.51
N ARG A 113 96.05 -4.04 -80.73
CA ARG A 113 96.67 -4.34 -82.04
C ARG A 113 96.18 -5.60 -82.78
N VAL A 114 95.13 -5.40 -83.58
CA VAL A 114 94.81 -6.25 -84.74
C VAL A 114 95.42 -5.64 -86.02
N GLU A 115 95.78 -6.54 -86.93
CA GLU A 115 95.99 -6.41 -88.37
C GLU A 115 95.10 -5.34 -89.10
N ASN A 116 95.44 -4.84 -90.30
CA ASN A 116 96.26 -5.45 -91.35
C ASN A 116 97.06 -4.44 -92.22
N GLN A 117 97.91 -5.02 -93.06
CA GLN A 117 98.74 -4.49 -94.16
C GLN A 117 98.11 -3.34 -95.01
N ALA A 118 98.83 -2.47 -95.73
CA ALA A 118 100.19 -2.60 -96.27
C ALA A 118 100.90 -1.25 -96.62
N LEU A 119 102.24 -1.28 -96.53
CA LEU A 119 103.24 -0.71 -97.47
C LEU A 119 103.38 0.80 -97.80
N ALA A 120 104.65 1.22 -97.68
CA ALA A 120 105.43 2.05 -98.63
C ALA A 120 105.48 3.61 -98.52
N LYS A 121 106.35 4.05 -97.61
CA LYS A 121 107.55 4.90 -97.87
C LYS A 121 107.42 6.25 -98.65
N LEU A 122 107.82 7.31 -97.92
CA LEU A 122 108.73 8.39 -98.36
C LEU A 122 108.27 9.40 -99.44
N ARG A 123 107.83 10.60 -99.02
CA ARG A 123 108.70 11.82 -98.94
C ARG A 123 107.98 13.09 -98.43
N LYS A 124 108.49 13.61 -97.30
CA LYS A 124 108.79 15.03 -96.95
C LYS A 124 107.81 16.18 -97.32
N ASN A 125 107.49 16.99 -96.29
CA ASN A 125 107.00 18.39 -96.27
C ASN A 125 105.56 18.73 -96.69
N ALA A 126 104.71 19.08 -95.69
CA ALA A 126 103.95 20.35 -95.59
C ALA A 126 103.10 20.35 -94.30
N GLU A 127 103.17 21.41 -93.48
CA GLU A 127 102.53 21.48 -92.15
C GLU A 127 101.30 22.44 -92.11
N LEU A 128 100.56 22.41 -90.97
CA LEU A 128 99.68 23.48 -90.46
C LEU A 128 98.26 23.71 -91.04
N VAL A 129 97.41 22.66 -91.17
CA VAL A 129 95.93 22.83 -91.26
C VAL A 129 95.09 21.84 -90.43
N LYS A 130 95.58 20.63 -90.12
CA LYS A 130 94.74 19.53 -89.59
C LYS A 130 94.15 19.61 -88.16
N PRO A 131 94.69 20.31 -87.14
CA PRO A 131 94.22 20.12 -85.77
C PRO A 131 92.88 20.78 -85.41
N LEU A 132 92.34 21.71 -86.22
CA LEU A 132 91.13 22.47 -85.87
C LEU A 132 89.80 21.84 -86.32
N GLN A 133 89.80 20.94 -87.31
CA GLN A 133 88.56 20.29 -87.77
C GLN A 133 88.11 19.16 -86.84
N ILE A 134 89.07 18.42 -86.27
CA ILE A 134 88.82 17.27 -85.37
C ILE A 134 88.08 17.71 -84.08
N THR A 135 88.32 18.94 -83.62
CA THR A 135 87.64 19.50 -82.44
C THR A 135 86.17 19.83 -82.72
N LEU A 136 85.87 20.37 -83.91
CA LEU A 136 84.51 20.76 -84.29
C LEU A 136 83.59 19.55 -84.46
N ASP A 137 84.09 18.46 -85.06
CA ASP A 137 83.29 17.26 -85.32
C ASP A 137 82.97 16.50 -84.00
N LYS A 138 83.85 16.58 -82.99
CA LYS A 138 83.56 16.08 -81.62
C LYS A 138 82.45 16.88 -80.94
N GLU A 139 82.57 18.21 -80.94
CA GLU A 139 81.58 19.13 -80.35
C GLU A 139 80.19 19.00 -81.01
N GLN A 140 80.12 18.72 -82.31
CA GLN A 140 78.85 18.46 -83.00
C GLN A 140 78.20 17.13 -82.57
N ALA A 141 78.98 16.06 -82.42
CA ALA A 141 78.47 14.79 -81.90
C ALA A 141 78.01 14.91 -80.43
N GLU A 142 78.67 15.75 -79.64
CA GLU A 142 78.31 16.03 -78.25
C GLU A 142 77.03 16.87 -78.15
N ASN A 143 76.86 17.90 -78.99
CA ASN A 143 75.61 18.69 -79.07
C ASN A 143 74.39 17.84 -79.47
N ALA A 144 74.55 16.88 -80.38
CA ALA A 144 73.47 15.95 -80.74
C ALA A 144 73.05 15.10 -79.52
N ARG A 145 74.02 14.53 -78.80
CA ARG A 145 73.78 13.79 -77.55
C ARG A 145 73.12 14.64 -76.46
N LEU A 146 73.51 15.91 -76.32
CA LEU A 146 72.89 16.85 -75.39
C LEU A 146 71.45 17.19 -75.77
N THR A 147 71.15 17.32 -77.07
CA THR A 147 69.79 17.56 -77.57
C THR A 147 68.88 16.37 -77.30
N ASP A 148 69.34 15.15 -77.57
CA ASP A 148 68.61 13.91 -77.25
C ASP A 148 68.43 13.74 -75.73
N SER A 149 69.45 14.10 -74.94
CA SER A 149 69.37 14.11 -73.48
C SER A 149 68.33 15.11 -72.97
N ASN A 150 68.26 16.32 -73.52
CA ASN A 150 67.29 17.34 -73.14
C ASN A 150 65.85 16.94 -73.53
N ASN A 151 65.66 16.34 -74.72
CA ASN A 151 64.37 15.78 -75.12
C ASN A 151 63.92 14.62 -74.21
N SER A 152 64.86 13.78 -73.77
CA SER A 152 64.62 12.72 -72.77
C SER A 152 64.25 13.29 -71.40
N LEU A 153 64.97 14.32 -70.92
CA LEU A 153 64.67 15.04 -69.68
C LEU A 153 63.28 15.70 -69.70
N SER A 154 62.93 16.40 -70.77
CA SER A 154 61.60 17.01 -70.95
C SER A 154 60.49 15.95 -70.99
N THR A 155 60.73 14.81 -71.63
CA THR A 155 59.79 13.68 -71.65
C THR A 155 59.60 13.09 -70.25
N ASN A 156 60.67 12.98 -69.46
CA ASN A 156 60.60 12.49 -68.08
C ASN A 156 59.92 13.49 -67.13
N TYR A 157 60.14 14.80 -67.34
CA TYR A 157 59.47 15.87 -66.59
C TYR A 157 57.95 15.82 -66.74
N GLU A 158 57.41 15.75 -67.98
CA GLU A 158 55.96 15.70 -68.20
C GLU A 158 55.33 14.37 -67.74
N LYS A 159 56.06 13.24 -67.84
CA LYS A 159 55.64 11.96 -67.22
C LYS A 159 55.53 12.08 -65.69
N LEU A 160 56.51 12.69 -65.03
CA LEU A 160 56.53 12.84 -63.58
C LEU A 160 55.46 13.85 -63.09
N LYS A 161 55.24 14.93 -63.83
CA LYS A 161 54.19 15.92 -63.58
C LYS A 161 52.78 15.32 -63.71
N SER A 162 52.50 14.60 -64.80
CA SER A 162 51.21 13.91 -64.96
C SER A 162 50.97 12.82 -63.92
N SER A 163 52.02 12.14 -63.46
CA SER A 163 51.96 11.21 -62.31
C SER A 163 51.59 11.94 -61.00
N ASN A 164 52.21 13.09 -60.70
CA ASN A 164 51.86 13.92 -59.55
C ASN A 164 50.42 14.46 -59.62
N GLU A 165 49.93 14.87 -60.80
CA GLU A 165 48.53 15.28 -60.98
C GLU A 165 47.55 14.12 -60.71
N SER A 166 47.91 12.89 -61.07
CA SER A 166 47.14 11.69 -60.73
C SER A 166 47.11 11.43 -59.23
N LEU A 167 48.27 11.52 -58.55
CA LEU A 167 48.37 11.38 -57.10
C LEU A 167 47.52 12.42 -56.35
N ILE A 168 47.49 13.67 -56.83
CA ILE A 168 46.63 14.73 -56.26
C ILE A 168 45.15 14.35 -56.35
N ARG A 169 44.68 13.86 -57.51
CA ARG A 169 43.28 13.43 -57.68
C ARG A 169 42.92 12.25 -56.76
N GLN A 170 43.82 11.29 -56.58
CA GLN A 170 43.64 10.17 -55.65
C GLN A 170 43.58 10.65 -54.20
N ILE A 171 44.50 11.53 -53.79
CA ILE A 171 44.52 12.14 -52.46
C ILE A 171 43.22 12.89 -52.16
N ASP A 172 42.70 13.67 -53.12
CA ASP A 172 41.50 14.48 -52.90
C ASP A 172 40.20 13.62 -52.93
N ALA A 173 40.17 12.55 -53.72
CA ALA A 173 39.11 11.54 -53.65
C ALA A 173 39.06 10.88 -52.26
N HIS A 174 40.20 10.36 -51.76
CA HIS A 174 40.27 9.73 -50.44
C HIS A 174 40.00 10.71 -49.28
N LYS A 175 40.36 12.00 -49.41
CA LYS A 175 39.93 13.03 -48.44
C LYS A 175 38.42 13.25 -48.44
N SER A 176 37.78 13.24 -49.62
CA SER A 176 36.32 13.38 -49.71
C SER A 176 35.61 12.16 -49.09
N GLU A 177 36.13 10.96 -49.32
CA GLU A 177 35.68 9.73 -48.66
C GLU A 177 35.82 9.86 -47.13
N LEU A 178 37.01 10.23 -46.65
CA LEU A 178 37.30 10.44 -45.22
C LEU A 178 36.30 11.42 -44.57
N SER A 179 36.01 12.54 -45.22
CA SER A 179 35.06 13.55 -44.72
C SER A 179 33.61 13.02 -44.66
N ASN A 180 33.20 12.23 -45.65
CA ASN A 180 31.87 11.61 -45.69
C ASN A 180 31.72 10.55 -44.59
N PHE A 181 32.74 9.71 -44.38
CA PHE A 181 32.75 8.74 -43.28
C PHE A 181 32.76 9.41 -41.90
N GLN A 182 33.57 10.45 -41.69
CA GLN A 182 33.58 11.21 -40.43
C GLN A 182 32.22 11.84 -40.12
N SER A 183 31.55 12.39 -41.12
CA SER A 183 30.21 12.99 -40.95
C SER A 183 29.18 11.93 -40.52
N ARG A 184 29.14 10.78 -41.21
CA ARG A 184 28.26 9.65 -40.85
C ARG A 184 28.53 9.12 -39.44
N ALA A 185 29.78 8.97 -39.05
CA ALA A 185 30.16 8.54 -37.70
C ALA A 185 29.68 9.52 -36.62
N THR A 186 29.82 10.83 -36.85
CA THR A 186 29.30 11.84 -35.90
C THR A 186 27.78 11.87 -35.80
N GLU A 187 27.08 11.61 -36.90
CA GLU A 187 25.61 11.53 -36.93
C GLU A 187 25.10 10.28 -36.21
N GLN A 188 25.73 9.12 -36.44
CA GLN A 188 25.44 7.87 -35.73
C GLN A 188 25.68 8.00 -34.21
N GLN A 189 26.79 8.61 -33.80
CA GLN A 189 27.10 8.88 -32.40
C GLN A 189 26.05 9.80 -31.75
N ARG A 190 25.61 10.84 -32.46
CA ARG A 190 24.55 11.75 -31.97
C ARG A 190 23.22 11.03 -31.78
N ASN A 191 22.81 10.22 -32.75
CA ASN A 191 21.58 9.44 -32.69
C ASN A 191 21.63 8.41 -31.54
N GLN A 192 22.79 7.79 -31.29
CA GLN A 192 22.98 6.91 -30.14
C GLN A 192 22.77 7.65 -28.81
N VAL A 193 23.40 8.81 -28.62
CA VAL A 193 23.25 9.60 -27.38
C VAL A 193 21.79 10.03 -27.16
N GLU A 194 21.09 10.47 -28.20
CA GLU A 194 19.67 10.86 -28.10
C GLU A 194 18.76 9.67 -27.70
N LEU A 195 19.07 8.45 -28.18
CA LEU A 195 18.39 7.24 -27.76
C LEU A 195 18.74 6.82 -26.32
N GLU A 196 20.01 6.95 -25.89
CA GLU A 196 20.45 6.66 -24.52
C GLU A 196 19.75 7.58 -23.50
N ASP A 197 19.62 8.88 -23.81
CA ASP A 197 18.87 9.85 -23.01
C ASP A 197 17.37 9.50 -22.94
N LYS A 198 16.75 9.15 -24.08
CA LYS A 198 15.33 8.80 -24.17
C LYS A 198 15.00 7.52 -23.40
N ILE A 199 15.86 6.51 -23.47
CA ILE A 199 15.76 5.28 -22.68
C ILE A 199 15.94 5.58 -21.18
N SER A 200 16.84 6.49 -20.82
CA SER A 200 17.06 6.89 -19.43
C SER A 200 15.83 7.57 -18.83
N GLN A 201 15.22 8.52 -19.56
CA GLN A 201 13.97 9.18 -19.16
C GLN A 201 12.82 8.18 -18.98
N LEU A 202 12.57 7.33 -19.98
CA LEU A 202 11.53 6.29 -19.90
C LEU A 202 11.80 5.30 -18.76
N THR A 203 13.06 4.98 -18.48
CA THR A 203 13.44 4.09 -17.37
C THR A 203 13.18 4.71 -16.00
N GLN A 204 13.34 6.03 -15.86
CA GLN A 204 12.92 6.75 -14.64
C GLN A 204 11.41 6.65 -14.43
N GLU A 205 10.61 7.02 -15.43
CA GLU A 205 9.14 6.95 -15.38
C GLU A 205 8.65 5.51 -15.08
N ARG A 206 9.27 4.51 -15.72
CA ARG A 206 9.01 3.08 -15.47
C ARG A 206 9.22 2.70 -14.00
N ASN A 207 10.27 3.23 -13.37
CA ASN A 207 10.58 2.91 -11.97
C ASN A 207 9.60 3.59 -11.00
N GLU A 208 9.06 4.75 -11.34
CA GLU A 208 7.97 5.41 -10.58
C GLU A 208 6.65 4.64 -10.74
N LEU A 209 6.26 4.32 -11.98
CA LEU A 209 5.08 3.50 -12.28
C LEU A 209 5.16 2.08 -11.66
N ARG A 210 6.35 1.51 -11.49
CA ARG A 210 6.54 0.24 -10.74
C ARG A 210 6.23 0.36 -9.25
N LYS A 211 6.52 1.49 -8.60
CA LYS A 211 6.11 1.73 -7.20
C LYS A 211 4.58 1.78 -7.09
N LEU A 212 3.93 2.55 -7.97
CA LEU A 212 2.47 2.64 -8.04
C LEU A 212 1.81 1.28 -8.34
N LYS A 213 2.50 0.38 -9.04
CA LYS A 213 2.03 -1.01 -9.22
C LYS A 213 2.10 -1.85 -7.94
N THR A 214 3.11 -1.67 -7.09
CA THR A 214 3.12 -2.33 -5.76
C THR A 214 2.01 -1.80 -4.85
N GLU A 215 1.66 -0.51 -4.99
CA GLU A 215 0.49 0.08 -4.31
C GLU A 215 -0.83 -0.46 -4.87
N LEU A 216 -0.94 -0.69 -6.19
CA LEU A 216 -2.08 -1.38 -6.80
C LEU A 216 -2.28 -2.79 -6.23
N ASP A 217 -1.21 -3.57 -6.11
CA ASP A 217 -1.30 -4.94 -5.57
C ASP A 217 -1.71 -4.93 -4.10
N LYS A 218 -1.21 -3.97 -3.30
CA LYS A 218 -1.66 -3.74 -1.92
C LYS A 218 -3.14 -3.30 -1.86
N ALA A 219 -3.55 -2.34 -2.69
CA ALA A 219 -4.92 -1.84 -2.74
C ALA A 219 -5.91 -2.94 -3.17
N ASN A 220 -5.55 -3.80 -4.13
CA ASN A 220 -6.34 -4.98 -4.49
C ASN A 220 -6.49 -5.97 -3.32
N ALA A 221 -5.45 -6.17 -2.51
CA ALA A 221 -5.52 -7.02 -1.32
C ALA A 221 -6.42 -6.41 -0.23
N GLU A 222 -6.28 -5.11 0.04
CA GLU A 222 -7.16 -4.34 0.95
C GLU A 222 -8.63 -4.40 0.49
N GLN A 223 -8.89 -4.11 -0.79
CA GLN A 223 -10.24 -4.16 -1.37
C GLN A 223 -10.85 -5.55 -1.33
N LYS A 224 -10.06 -6.61 -1.55
CA LYS A 224 -10.55 -7.99 -1.44
C LYS A 224 -11.03 -8.29 -0.02
N ILE A 225 -10.24 -7.93 1.01
CA ILE A 225 -10.60 -8.10 2.41
C ILE A 225 -11.90 -7.35 2.73
N LEU A 226 -11.99 -6.08 2.33
CA LEU A 226 -13.18 -5.25 2.54
C LEU A 226 -14.41 -5.79 1.77
N SER A 227 -14.23 -6.29 0.55
CA SER A 227 -15.28 -6.94 -0.26
C SER A 227 -15.79 -8.21 0.42
N ASP A 228 -14.90 -9.06 0.94
CA ASP A 228 -15.29 -10.32 1.56
C ASP A 228 -15.95 -10.08 2.93
N GLN A 229 -15.48 -9.10 3.70
CA GLN A 229 -16.18 -8.56 4.87
C GLN A 229 -17.56 -8.02 4.50
N LEU A 230 -17.68 -7.24 3.42
CA LEU A 230 -18.94 -6.69 2.96
C LEU A 230 -19.93 -7.77 2.50
N LYS A 231 -19.47 -8.86 1.86
CA LYS A 231 -20.33 -10.00 1.50
C LYS A 231 -20.91 -10.68 2.75
N ALA A 232 -20.06 -10.98 3.73
CA ALA A 232 -20.49 -11.58 5.00
C ALA A 232 -21.44 -10.66 5.78
N ALA A 233 -21.16 -9.35 5.78
CA ALA A 233 -22.02 -8.36 6.41
C ALA A 233 -23.35 -8.19 5.63
N LYS A 234 -23.37 -8.30 4.30
CA LYS A 234 -24.60 -8.21 3.48
C LYS A 234 -25.58 -9.35 3.72
N THR A 235 -25.10 -10.57 3.98
CA THR A 235 -25.99 -11.66 4.42
C THR A 235 -26.57 -11.39 5.80
N SER A 236 -25.82 -10.76 6.71
CA SER A 236 -26.35 -10.31 8.00
C SER A 236 -27.31 -9.12 7.86
N LYS A 237 -27.10 -8.23 6.87
CA LYS A 237 -27.89 -7.02 6.62
C LYS A 237 -29.38 -7.33 6.45
N THR A 238 -29.70 -8.33 5.62
CA THR A 238 -31.10 -8.72 5.35
C THR A 238 -31.80 -9.26 6.59
N ASP A 239 -31.07 -9.98 7.45
CA ASP A 239 -31.60 -10.51 8.70
C ASP A 239 -31.78 -9.39 9.74
N SER A 240 -30.81 -8.49 9.86
CA SER A 240 -30.88 -7.30 10.74
C SER A 240 -31.98 -6.32 10.31
N GLU A 241 -32.18 -6.08 9.01
CA GLU A 241 -33.28 -5.25 8.48
C GLU A 241 -34.65 -5.88 8.76
N ARG A 242 -34.77 -7.20 8.63
CA ARG A 242 -36.01 -7.94 8.96
C ARG A 242 -36.29 -7.89 10.46
N ALA A 243 -35.29 -8.17 11.29
CA ALA A 243 -35.38 -8.08 12.74
C ALA A 243 -35.77 -6.66 13.19
N LEU A 244 -35.16 -5.62 12.59
CA LEU A 244 -35.47 -4.22 12.87
C LEU A 244 -36.92 -3.88 12.47
N LYS A 245 -37.42 -4.38 11.34
CA LYS A 245 -38.81 -4.19 10.91
C LYS A 245 -39.80 -4.86 11.85
N ASP A 246 -39.52 -6.08 12.30
CA ASP A 246 -40.39 -6.82 13.21
C ASP A 246 -40.32 -6.27 14.65
N ALA A 247 -39.16 -5.80 15.11
CA ALA A 247 -39.01 -5.07 16.37
C ALA A 247 -39.76 -3.72 16.35
N ASN A 248 -39.68 -2.94 15.28
CA ASN A 248 -40.43 -1.68 15.14
C ASN A 248 -41.95 -1.91 15.09
N ARG A 249 -42.42 -2.97 14.40
CA ARG A 249 -43.85 -3.38 14.44
C ARG A 249 -44.30 -3.72 15.86
N GLN A 250 -43.48 -4.49 16.58
CA GLN A 250 -43.73 -4.85 17.97
C GLN A 250 -43.76 -3.61 18.88
N LEU A 251 -42.87 -2.64 18.67
CA LEU A 251 -42.80 -1.41 19.44
C LEU A 251 -44.01 -0.50 19.16
N ALA A 252 -44.44 -0.40 17.90
CA ALA A 252 -45.65 0.35 17.53
C ALA A 252 -46.91 -0.15 18.25
N ILE A 253 -47.04 -1.46 18.47
CA ILE A 253 -48.14 -2.07 19.26
C ILE A 253 -48.06 -1.71 20.75
N LEU A 254 -46.86 -1.42 21.26
CA LEU A 254 -46.61 -1.22 22.70
C LEU A 254 -46.48 0.26 23.12
N ASN A 255 -46.51 1.21 22.17
CA ASN A 255 -46.35 2.65 22.45
C ASN A 255 -47.47 3.25 23.33
N GLU A 256 -48.63 2.59 23.44
CA GLU A 256 -49.72 3.04 24.31
C GLU A 256 -49.50 2.66 25.79
N ILE A 257 -48.69 1.64 26.07
CA ILE A 257 -48.49 1.07 27.41
C ILE A 257 -48.00 2.07 28.47
N PRO A 258 -46.98 2.93 28.21
CA PRO A 258 -46.53 3.90 29.22
C PRO A 258 -47.64 4.89 29.60
N THR A 259 -48.51 5.22 28.63
CA THR A 259 -49.63 6.15 28.82
C THR A 259 -50.74 5.53 29.66
N GLU A 260 -51.10 4.27 29.39
CA GLU A 260 -52.08 3.54 30.19
C GLU A 260 -51.56 3.21 31.60
N LEU A 261 -50.30 2.79 31.73
CA LEU A 261 -49.64 2.60 33.03
C LEU A 261 -49.70 3.87 33.89
N ALA A 262 -49.47 5.04 33.30
CA ALA A 262 -49.56 6.32 34.00
C ALA A 262 -51.00 6.67 34.42
N LYS A 263 -52.02 6.25 33.67
CA LYS A 263 -53.43 6.38 34.08
C LYS A 263 -53.77 5.42 35.22
N SER A 264 -53.46 4.13 35.09
CA SER A 264 -53.76 3.11 36.11
C SER A 264 -53.07 3.40 37.44
N ARG A 265 -51.84 3.94 37.44
CA ARG A 265 -51.17 4.40 38.68
C ARG A 265 -51.95 5.53 39.37
N ARG A 266 -52.38 6.56 38.62
CA ARG A 266 -53.16 7.68 39.19
C ARG A 266 -54.53 7.23 39.72
N GLU A 267 -55.14 6.24 39.09
CA GLU A 267 -56.40 5.65 39.54
C GLU A 267 -56.21 4.81 40.80
N LEU A 268 -55.14 4.00 40.86
CA LEU A 268 -54.73 3.25 42.04
C LEU A 268 -54.45 4.18 43.23
N ASP A 269 -53.71 5.28 43.03
CA ASP A 269 -53.43 6.27 44.07
C ASP A 269 -54.73 6.90 44.61
N ARG A 270 -55.65 7.29 43.72
CA ARG A 270 -56.96 7.86 44.08
C ARG A 270 -57.83 6.89 44.87
N LEU A 271 -57.95 5.65 44.42
CA LEU A 271 -58.77 4.63 45.09
C LEU A 271 -58.17 4.24 46.45
N THR A 272 -56.84 4.13 46.53
CA THR A 272 -56.15 3.86 47.81
C THR A 272 -56.39 4.98 48.82
N GLN A 273 -56.27 6.24 48.40
CA GLN A 273 -56.54 7.39 49.26
C GLN A 273 -58.01 7.49 49.70
N ALA A 274 -58.96 7.22 48.79
CA ALA A 274 -60.38 7.17 49.11
C ALA A 274 -60.70 6.06 50.12
N LEU A 275 -60.11 4.88 49.95
CA LEU A 275 -60.29 3.74 50.85
C LEU A 275 -59.69 3.97 52.23
N ASP A 276 -58.55 4.66 52.35
CA ASP A 276 -57.99 5.04 53.65
C ASP A 276 -58.90 6.01 54.42
N ILE A 277 -59.60 6.91 53.72
CA ILE A 277 -60.61 7.80 54.31
C ILE A 277 -61.83 6.98 54.76
N GLU A 278 -62.31 6.07 53.92
CA GLU A 278 -63.49 5.25 54.22
C GLU A 278 -63.23 4.23 55.35
N LYS A 279 -62.02 3.65 55.43
CA LYS A 279 -61.58 2.81 56.55
C LYS A 279 -61.50 3.57 57.88
N LYS A 280 -61.12 4.86 57.87
CA LYS A 280 -61.17 5.73 59.06
C LYS A 280 -62.59 6.03 59.49
N SER A 281 -63.46 6.44 58.56
CA SER A 281 -64.87 6.71 58.88
C SER A 281 -65.59 5.46 59.40
N ARG A 282 -65.28 4.28 58.84
CA ARG A 282 -65.77 3.00 59.36
C ARG A 282 -65.31 2.75 60.81
N LEU A 283 -64.06 3.04 61.15
CA LEU A 283 -63.54 2.85 62.51
C LEU A 283 -64.26 3.76 63.53
N GLU A 284 -64.69 4.95 63.12
CA GLU A 284 -65.52 5.84 63.93
C GLU A 284 -66.94 5.28 64.10
N GLN A 285 -67.57 4.79 63.02
CA GLN A 285 -68.87 4.11 63.09
C GLN A 285 -68.84 2.85 63.98
N GLU A 286 -67.78 2.05 63.91
CA GLU A 286 -67.61 0.85 64.74
C GLU A 286 -67.48 1.18 66.24
N LYS A 287 -66.94 2.35 66.58
CA LYS A 287 -66.92 2.85 67.97
C LYS A 287 -68.31 3.29 68.42
N ALA A 288 -69.01 4.08 67.60
CA ALA A 288 -70.37 4.53 67.90
C ALA A 288 -71.31 3.34 68.14
N VAL A 289 -71.26 2.31 67.29
CA VAL A 289 -72.04 1.07 67.48
C VAL A 289 -71.72 0.40 68.82
N LYS A 290 -70.44 0.30 69.22
CA LYS A 290 -70.06 -0.31 70.51
C LYS A 290 -70.49 0.52 71.72
N GLU A 291 -70.41 1.84 71.64
CA GLU A 291 -70.92 2.75 72.67
C GLU A 291 -72.45 2.60 72.82
N ARG A 292 -73.17 2.50 71.70
CA ARG A 292 -74.63 2.32 71.68
C ARG A 292 -75.07 0.91 72.11
N GLU A 293 -74.25 -0.12 71.86
CA GLU A 293 -74.43 -1.47 72.43
C GLU A 293 -74.35 -1.46 73.96
N THR A 294 -73.39 -0.76 74.56
CA THR A 294 -73.29 -0.69 76.04
C THR A 294 -74.42 0.14 76.65
N GLU A 295 -74.90 1.18 75.97
CA GLU A 295 -76.08 1.96 76.38
C GLU A 295 -77.37 1.12 76.36
N VAL A 296 -77.60 0.34 75.28
CA VAL A 296 -78.71 -0.63 75.18
C VAL A 296 -78.63 -1.69 76.29
N GLU A 297 -77.45 -2.21 76.62
CA GLU A 297 -77.30 -3.20 77.69
C GLU A 297 -77.56 -2.61 79.08
N ALA A 298 -77.07 -1.39 79.34
CA ALA A 298 -77.36 -0.67 80.58
C ALA A 298 -78.86 -0.33 80.73
N LEU A 299 -79.56 -0.05 79.63
CA LEU A 299 -81.02 0.12 79.64
C LEU A 299 -81.76 -1.22 79.89
N ARG A 300 -81.30 -2.33 79.31
CA ARG A 300 -81.84 -3.68 79.59
C ARG A 300 -81.70 -4.05 81.07
N GLU A 301 -80.53 -3.82 81.66
CA GLU A 301 -80.28 -4.07 83.08
C GLU A 301 -81.21 -3.22 83.98
N LYS A 302 -81.35 -1.92 83.69
CA LYS A 302 -82.30 -1.03 84.38
C LYS A 302 -83.75 -1.52 84.28
N VAL A 303 -84.20 -1.97 83.11
CA VAL A 303 -85.54 -2.53 82.91
C VAL A 303 -85.72 -3.81 83.72
N SER A 304 -84.79 -4.77 83.61
CA SER A 304 -84.82 -6.04 84.36
C SER A 304 -84.87 -5.83 85.87
N ASN A 305 -84.04 -4.93 86.39
CA ASN A 305 -84.02 -4.60 87.82
C ASN A 305 -85.36 -3.97 88.26
N LYS A 306 -86.00 -3.13 87.44
CA LYS A 306 -87.33 -2.59 87.77
C LYS A 306 -88.45 -3.64 87.66
N GLU A 307 -88.38 -4.54 86.70
CA GLU A 307 -89.33 -5.65 86.56
C GLU A 307 -89.23 -6.64 87.73
N GLU A 308 -88.03 -6.91 88.27
CA GLU A 308 -87.85 -7.72 89.48
C GLU A 308 -88.43 -7.03 90.72
N ASN A 309 -88.14 -5.74 90.91
CA ASN A 309 -88.74 -4.93 92.00
C ASN A 309 -90.29 -4.91 91.91
N LEU A 310 -90.84 -4.81 90.69
CA LEU A 310 -92.27 -4.87 90.44
C LEU A 310 -92.84 -6.24 90.85
N ARG A 311 -92.24 -7.35 90.42
CA ARG A 311 -92.66 -8.71 90.82
C ARG A 311 -92.65 -8.91 92.33
N GLN A 312 -91.66 -8.36 93.03
CA GLN A 312 -91.61 -8.42 94.49
C GLN A 312 -92.74 -7.59 95.13
N ALA A 313 -93.04 -6.40 94.59
CA ALA A 313 -94.17 -5.58 95.05
C ALA A 313 -95.52 -6.26 94.77
N GLU A 314 -95.72 -6.87 93.60
CA GLU A 314 -96.90 -7.66 93.24
C GLU A 314 -97.10 -8.85 94.19
N SER A 315 -96.01 -9.56 94.53
CA SER A 315 -96.04 -10.67 95.50
C SER A 315 -96.48 -10.19 96.89
N ASN A 316 -95.91 -9.09 97.38
CA ASN A 316 -96.30 -8.47 98.65
C ASN A 316 -97.77 -8.03 98.63
N ILE A 317 -98.26 -7.45 97.53
CA ILE A 317 -99.69 -7.12 97.37
C ILE A 317 -100.55 -8.39 97.37
N SER A 318 -100.15 -9.48 96.71
CA SER A 318 -100.91 -10.73 96.73
C SER A 318 -101.06 -11.30 98.16
N GLN A 319 -100.02 -11.16 98.99
CA GLN A 319 -100.09 -11.50 100.41
C GLN A 319 -101.04 -10.57 101.18
N LEU A 320 -100.93 -9.24 100.98
CA LEU A 320 -101.83 -8.25 101.61
C LEU A 320 -103.30 -8.43 101.19
N VAL A 321 -103.57 -8.77 99.93
CA VAL A 321 -104.92 -9.07 99.42
C VAL A 321 -105.48 -10.35 100.05
N THR A 322 -104.64 -11.38 100.20
CA THR A 322 -105.04 -12.63 100.88
C THR A 322 -105.33 -12.37 102.36
N ALA A 323 -104.49 -11.59 103.05
CA ALA A 323 -104.72 -11.16 104.42
C ALA A 323 -106.00 -10.32 104.54
N THR A 324 -106.21 -9.34 103.64
CA THR A 324 -107.43 -8.52 103.60
C THR A 324 -108.66 -9.39 103.45
N SER A 325 -108.66 -10.35 102.52
CA SER A 325 -109.79 -11.27 102.31
C SER A 325 -110.04 -12.19 103.51
N GLN A 326 -108.99 -12.64 104.21
CA GLN A 326 -109.13 -13.37 105.48
C GLN A 326 -109.76 -12.50 106.57
N TYR A 327 -109.34 -11.23 106.69
CA TYR A 327 -109.94 -10.29 107.64
C TYR A 327 -111.38 -9.92 107.28
N GLU A 328 -111.73 -9.76 106.00
CA GLU A 328 -113.12 -9.58 105.53
C GLU A 328 -114.00 -10.79 105.86
N GLN A 329 -113.46 -12.01 105.70
CA GLN A 329 -114.16 -13.25 106.10
C GLN A 329 -114.34 -13.32 107.62
N GLN A 330 -113.31 -12.99 108.40
CA GLN A 330 -113.42 -12.89 109.86
C GLN A 330 -114.39 -11.80 110.29
N GLU A 331 -114.41 -10.64 109.64
CA GLU A 331 -115.36 -9.56 109.94
C GLU A 331 -116.79 -10.00 109.63
N LYS A 332 -117.00 -10.73 108.52
CA LYS A 332 -118.30 -11.31 108.16
C LYS A 332 -118.74 -12.39 109.16
N GLN A 333 -117.83 -13.29 109.57
CA GLN A 333 -118.08 -14.30 110.59
C GLN A 333 -118.39 -13.65 111.93
N LEU A 334 -117.58 -12.73 112.41
CA LEU A 334 -117.80 -11.98 113.65
C LEU A 334 -119.09 -11.14 113.60
N LYS A 335 -119.47 -10.57 112.45
CA LYS A 335 -120.78 -9.92 112.27
C LYS A 335 -121.93 -10.91 112.32
N GLN A 336 -121.76 -12.12 111.76
CA GLN A 336 -122.75 -13.18 111.83
C GLN A 336 -122.88 -13.73 113.26
N GLU A 337 -121.77 -14.05 113.93
CA GLU A 337 -121.71 -14.42 115.34
C GLU A 337 -122.29 -13.32 116.23
N LEU A 338 -121.99 -12.04 115.97
CA LEU A 338 -122.60 -10.90 116.67
C LEU A 338 -124.12 -10.85 116.42
N THR A 339 -124.61 -11.28 115.26
CA THR A 339 -126.05 -11.31 114.94
C THR A 339 -126.75 -12.52 115.54
N GLU A 340 -126.12 -13.69 115.52
CA GLU A 340 -126.59 -14.93 116.15
C GLU A 340 -126.60 -14.77 117.68
N THR A 341 -125.52 -14.25 118.26
CA THR A 341 -125.48 -13.88 119.68
C THR A 341 -126.41 -12.72 120.02
N LEU A 342 -126.72 -11.77 119.12
CA LEU A 342 -127.77 -10.75 119.35
C LEU A 342 -129.18 -11.38 119.40
N ASN A 343 -129.43 -12.41 118.59
CA ASN A 343 -130.67 -13.17 118.62
C ASN A 343 -130.78 -14.00 119.92
N GLU A 344 -129.69 -14.61 120.40
CA GLU A 344 -129.63 -15.31 121.70
C GLU A 344 -129.66 -14.33 122.91
N PHE A 345 -129.08 -13.15 122.77
CA PHE A 345 -129.05 -12.06 123.77
C PHE A 345 -130.45 -11.52 124.09
N THR A 346 -131.41 -11.71 123.19
CA THR A 346 -132.83 -11.39 123.44
C THR A 346 -133.49 -12.39 124.41
N ALA A 347 -132.89 -13.57 124.65
CA ALA A 347 -133.44 -14.62 125.50
C ALA A 347 -132.87 -14.70 126.93
N LEU A 348 -131.62 -14.26 127.19
CA LEU A 348 -130.96 -14.40 128.51
C LEU A 348 -130.11 -13.18 128.94
N GLN A 349 -130.78 -12.07 129.24
CA GLN A 349 -130.13 -10.79 129.58
C GLN A 349 -129.61 -10.70 131.05
N LYS A 350 -128.63 -11.53 131.49
CA LYS A 350 -127.91 -11.27 132.78
C LYS A 350 -126.56 -11.98 133.04
N GLN A 351 -125.50 -11.70 132.28
CA GLN A 351 -124.13 -11.72 132.86
C GLN A 351 -123.19 -10.78 132.09
N THR A 352 -122.62 -9.79 132.78
CA THR A 352 -121.88 -8.67 132.15
C THR A 352 -120.42 -8.67 132.59
N THR A 353 -119.52 -9.21 131.76
CA THR A 353 -118.07 -8.89 131.76
C THR A 353 -117.38 -9.32 130.46
N GLU A 354 -117.73 -10.48 129.92
CA GLU A 354 -117.01 -11.09 128.78
C GLU A 354 -117.25 -10.37 127.44
N ASN A 355 -118.46 -9.83 127.21
CA ASN A 355 -118.80 -9.13 125.96
C ASN A 355 -117.93 -7.89 125.68
N SER A 356 -117.39 -7.22 126.71
CA SER A 356 -116.53 -6.05 126.54
C SER A 356 -115.16 -6.41 125.93
N LYS A 357 -114.66 -7.61 126.24
CA LYS A 357 -113.38 -8.10 125.72
C LYS A 357 -113.52 -8.48 124.24
N ALA A 358 -114.53 -9.27 123.89
CA ALA A 358 -114.80 -9.65 122.50
C ALA A 358 -115.05 -8.42 121.59
N LEU A 359 -115.74 -7.39 122.09
CA LEU A 359 -115.97 -6.15 121.34
C LEU A 359 -114.68 -5.34 121.12
N ASN A 360 -113.82 -5.21 122.15
CA ASN A 360 -112.54 -4.52 122.03
C ASN A 360 -111.57 -5.29 121.12
N ASP A 361 -111.50 -6.62 121.25
CA ASP A 361 -110.69 -7.49 120.39
C ASP A 361 -111.15 -7.40 118.92
N ALA A 362 -112.46 -7.28 118.66
CA ALA A 362 -113.02 -7.07 117.33
C ALA A 362 -112.74 -5.65 116.78
N GLN A 363 -112.81 -4.62 117.62
CA GLN A 363 -112.48 -3.24 117.23
C GLN A 363 -110.98 -3.08 116.93
N GLN A 364 -110.11 -3.76 117.67
CA GLN A 364 -108.67 -3.80 117.40
C GLN A 364 -108.39 -4.47 116.05
N LYS A 365 -108.94 -5.67 115.79
CA LYS A 365 -108.83 -6.34 114.49
C LYS A 365 -109.35 -5.50 113.32
N LEU A 366 -110.43 -4.73 113.53
CA LEU A 366 -110.96 -3.81 112.52
C LEU A 366 -110.04 -2.60 112.28
N ALA A 367 -109.30 -2.14 113.29
CA ALA A 367 -108.27 -1.10 113.14
C ALA A 367 -107.05 -1.65 112.36
N GLU A 368 -106.56 -2.83 112.73
CA GLU A 368 -105.49 -3.56 112.03
C GLU A 368 -105.86 -3.78 110.54
N GLY A 369 -107.09 -4.21 110.25
CA GLY A 369 -107.60 -4.37 108.88
C GLY A 369 -107.63 -3.05 108.08
N LYS A 370 -107.95 -1.91 108.71
CA LYS A 370 -107.92 -0.60 108.05
C LYS A 370 -106.50 -0.12 107.74
N GLU A 371 -105.52 -0.41 108.60
CA GLU A 371 -104.12 -0.13 108.30
C GLU A 371 -103.60 -0.99 107.14
N ILE A 372 -104.01 -2.26 107.05
CA ILE A 372 -103.71 -3.17 105.93
C ILE A 372 -104.28 -2.62 104.61
N VAL A 373 -105.53 -2.14 104.59
CA VAL A 373 -106.14 -1.53 103.39
C VAL A 373 -105.40 -0.24 102.99
N LEU A 374 -105.04 0.62 103.94
CA LEU A 374 -104.26 1.83 103.65
C LEU A 374 -102.86 1.51 103.11
N ALA A 375 -102.22 0.45 103.62
CA ALA A 375 -100.94 -0.04 103.11
C ALA A 375 -101.08 -0.62 101.70
N LEU A 376 -102.16 -1.34 101.42
CA LEU A 376 -102.49 -1.88 100.10
C LEU A 376 -102.67 -0.78 99.05
N ASP A 377 -103.38 0.31 99.37
CA ASP A 377 -103.56 1.44 98.43
C ASP A 377 -102.24 2.18 98.14
N LYS A 378 -101.40 2.39 99.17
CA LYS A 378 -100.05 2.96 98.99
C LYS A 378 -99.16 2.05 98.13
N ALA A 379 -99.25 0.73 98.32
CA ALA A 379 -98.52 -0.24 97.51
C ALA A 379 -98.99 -0.21 96.04
N ARG A 380 -100.31 -0.15 95.79
CA ARG A 380 -100.89 -0.01 94.44
C ARG A 380 -100.41 1.25 93.72
N GLN A 381 -100.40 2.40 94.40
CA GLN A 381 -99.87 3.65 93.83
C GLN A 381 -98.38 3.55 93.51
N THR A 382 -97.59 2.90 94.38
CA THR A 382 -96.15 2.68 94.16
C THR A 382 -95.90 1.78 92.94
N ILE A 383 -96.67 0.70 92.78
CA ILE A 383 -96.63 -0.16 91.59
C ILE A 383 -97.00 0.62 90.32
N GLN A 384 -98.06 1.43 90.34
CA GLN A 384 -98.47 2.22 89.17
C GLN A 384 -97.37 3.22 88.74
N ALA A 385 -96.63 3.79 89.70
CA ALA A 385 -95.44 4.61 89.42
C ALA A 385 -94.25 3.79 88.88
N GLN A 386 -94.06 2.56 89.34
CA GLN A 386 -93.06 1.64 88.80
C GLN A 386 -93.40 1.20 87.37
N GLU A 387 -94.64 0.79 87.10
CA GLU A 387 -95.12 0.40 85.77
C GLU A 387 -94.96 1.52 84.73
N THR A 388 -95.34 2.74 85.07
CA THR A 388 -95.21 3.89 84.16
C THR A 388 -93.74 4.22 83.87
N SER A 389 -92.86 4.08 84.87
CA SER A 389 -91.42 4.21 84.67
C SER A 389 -90.82 3.06 83.85
N ILE A 390 -91.30 1.82 84.02
CA ILE A 390 -90.89 0.66 83.19
C ILE A 390 -91.31 0.88 81.73
N LYS A 391 -92.56 1.29 81.48
CA LYS A 391 -93.07 1.62 80.13
C LYS A 391 -92.23 2.72 79.45
N SER A 392 -91.81 3.74 80.20
CA SER A 392 -90.91 4.79 79.69
C SER A 392 -89.53 4.22 79.30
N LEU A 393 -88.91 3.44 80.17
CA LEU A 393 -87.59 2.82 79.91
C LEU A 393 -87.65 1.79 78.79
N GLN A 394 -88.75 1.04 78.65
CA GLN A 394 -88.99 0.13 77.53
C GLN A 394 -89.13 0.90 76.20
N SER A 395 -89.82 2.05 76.18
CA SER A 395 -89.90 2.89 74.98
C SER A 395 -88.54 3.48 74.58
N GLU A 396 -87.74 3.92 75.55
CA GLU A 396 -86.38 4.42 75.35
C GLU A 396 -85.48 3.30 74.80
N LEU A 397 -85.51 2.13 75.43
CA LEU A 397 -84.79 0.91 75.00
C LEU A 397 -85.15 0.46 73.58
N GLU A 398 -86.43 0.47 73.19
CA GLU A 398 -86.82 0.12 71.81
C GLU A 398 -86.37 1.18 70.80
N SER A 399 -86.47 2.48 71.14
CA SER A 399 -85.92 3.52 70.28
C SER A 399 -84.41 3.33 70.06
N GLU A 400 -83.68 3.02 71.13
CA GLU A 400 -82.24 2.84 71.07
C GLU A 400 -81.84 1.60 70.27
N LYS A 401 -82.53 0.47 70.47
CA LYS A 401 -82.38 -0.73 69.62
C LYS A 401 -82.58 -0.43 68.14
N THR A 402 -83.60 0.34 67.76
CA THR A 402 -83.83 0.67 66.34
C THR A 402 -82.74 1.54 65.75
N THR A 403 -82.18 2.49 66.52
CA THR A 403 -81.02 3.28 66.05
C THR A 403 -79.76 2.43 65.92
N LEU A 404 -79.46 1.58 66.90
CA LEU A 404 -78.35 0.64 66.88
C LEU A 404 -78.42 -0.31 65.67
N GLU A 405 -79.61 -0.84 65.37
CA GLU A 405 -79.82 -1.70 64.20
C GLU A 405 -79.59 -0.93 62.89
N ALA A 406 -80.07 0.32 62.80
CA ALA A 406 -79.80 1.17 61.64
C ALA A 406 -78.30 1.49 61.46
N GLU A 407 -77.54 1.70 62.54
CA GLU A 407 -76.09 1.90 62.49
C GLU A 407 -75.33 0.63 62.11
N LYS A 408 -75.72 -0.54 62.64
CA LYS A 408 -75.16 -1.85 62.24
C LYS A 408 -75.34 -2.11 60.74
N ASN A 409 -76.53 -1.85 60.21
CA ASN A 409 -76.81 -2.02 58.78
C ASN A 409 -75.97 -1.05 57.90
N ARG A 410 -75.76 0.20 58.34
CA ARG A 410 -74.84 1.15 57.67
C ARG A 410 -73.39 0.67 57.71
N LEU A 411 -72.93 0.19 58.87
CA LEU A 411 -71.57 -0.35 59.06
C LEU A 411 -71.32 -1.58 58.19
N GLN A 412 -72.33 -2.45 58.01
CA GLN A 412 -72.26 -3.58 57.09
C GLN A 412 -72.10 -3.13 55.63
N GLN A 413 -72.93 -2.18 55.16
CA GLN A 413 -72.82 -1.65 53.80
C GLN A 413 -71.46 -0.98 53.53
N ALA A 414 -70.91 -0.25 54.51
CA ALA A 414 -69.57 0.33 54.44
C ALA A 414 -68.47 -0.75 54.39
N ASN A 415 -68.63 -1.87 55.10
CA ASN A 415 -67.72 -3.01 55.01
C ASN A 415 -67.74 -3.66 53.62
N GLU A 416 -68.92 -3.95 53.08
CA GLU A 416 -69.08 -4.56 51.75
C GLU A 416 -68.47 -3.66 50.65
N LYS A 417 -68.66 -2.34 50.73
CA LYS A 417 -68.06 -1.36 49.81
C LYS A 417 -66.54 -1.27 49.96
N ASN A 418 -66.01 -1.32 51.18
CA ASN A 418 -64.57 -1.39 51.41
C ASN A 418 -63.96 -2.67 50.84
N GLU A 419 -64.61 -3.83 51.00
CA GLU A 419 -64.13 -5.10 50.44
C GLU A 419 -64.13 -5.10 48.90
N GLN A 420 -65.13 -4.50 48.27
CA GLN A 420 -65.15 -4.29 46.82
C GLN A 420 -64.01 -3.35 46.37
N SER A 421 -63.75 -2.29 47.13
CA SER A 421 -62.68 -1.32 46.84
C SER A 421 -61.29 -1.93 46.99
N ASP A 422 -61.04 -2.72 48.05
CA ASP A 422 -59.80 -3.51 48.22
C ASP A 422 -59.58 -4.47 47.03
N LYS A 423 -60.64 -5.17 46.58
CA LYS A 423 -60.56 -6.06 45.39
C LYS A 423 -60.22 -5.32 44.10
N GLN A 424 -60.77 -4.11 43.89
CA GLN A 424 -60.44 -3.26 42.73
C GLN A 424 -58.99 -2.76 42.78
N ILE A 425 -58.54 -2.30 43.96
CA ILE A 425 -57.17 -1.86 44.21
C ILE A 425 -56.18 -3.00 43.95
N ASP A 426 -56.45 -4.22 44.43
CA ASP A 426 -55.57 -5.36 44.20
C ASP A 426 -55.55 -5.83 42.75
N GLN A 427 -56.65 -5.68 42.01
CA GLN A 427 -56.64 -5.88 40.56
C GLN A 427 -55.77 -4.83 39.86
N LEU A 428 -55.94 -3.55 40.18
CA LEU A 428 -55.13 -2.46 39.62
C LEU A 428 -53.63 -2.61 39.95
N LYS A 429 -53.26 -3.06 41.16
CA LYS A 429 -51.86 -3.38 41.50
C LYS A 429 -51.30 -4.47 40.58
N ARG A 430 -52.05 -5.54 40.32
CA ARG A 430 -51.64 -6.62 39.40
C ARG A 430 -51.46 -6.12 37.97
N ASP A 431 -52.35 -5.25 37.51
CA ASP A 431 -52.29 -4.70 36.15
C ASP A 431 -51.14 -3.67 36.00
N VAL A 432 -50.90 -2.84 37.02
CA VAL A 432 -49.74 -1.93 37.09
C VAL A 432 -48.41 -2.71 37.03
N GLU A 433 -48.26 -3.84 37.73
CA GLU A 433 -47.03 -4.63 37.64
C GLU A 433 -46.90 -5.37 36.28
N ARG A 434 -48.00 -5.86 35.70
CA ARG A 434 -48.01 -6.39 34.33
C ARG A 434 -47.53 -5.36 33.31
N PHE A 435 -48.06 -4.13 33.39
CA PHE A 435 -47.63 -3.03 32.53
C PHE A 435 -46.18 -2.60 32.80
N ARG A 436 -45.70 -2.65 34.05
CA ARG A 436 -44.28 -2.41 34.39
C ARG A 436 -43.33 -3.42 33.75
N ILE A 437 -43.70 -4.70 33.73
CA ILE A 437 -42.95 -5.76 33.04
C ILE A 437 -42.95 -5.53 31.52
N LEU A 438 -44.09 -5.13 30.96
CA LEU A 438 -44.18 -4.79 29.53
C LEU A 438 -43.37 -3.54 29.17
N GLU A 439 -43.35 -2.51 30.02
CA GLU A 439 -42.53 -1.30 29.85
C GLU A 439 -41.02 -1.64 29.83
N ALA A 440 -40.55 -2.52 30.73
CA ALA A 440 -39.18 -3.03 30.68
C ALA A 440 -38.89 -3.77 29.36
N SER A 441 -39.83 -4.59 28.87
CA SER A 441 -39.70 -5.26 27.57
C SER A 441 -39.68 -4.28 26.38
N VAL A 442 -40.40 -3.16 26.46
CA VAL A 442 -40.32 -2.06 25.47
C VAL A 442 -38.93 -1.43 25.49
N GLN A 443 -38.38 -1.12 26.67
CA GLN A 443 -37.04 -0.54 26.80
C GLN A 443 -35.95 -1.46 26.25
N ASP A 444 -36.04 -2.77 26.47
CA ASP A 444 -35.08 -3.73 25.90
C ASP A 444 -35.20 -3.82 24.37
N ARG A 445 -36.43 -3.84 23.82
CA ARG A 445 -36.65 -3.76 22.36
C ARG A 445 -36.14 -2.46 21.75
N GLN A 446 -36.21 -1.34 22.48
CA GLN A 446 -35.61 -0.06 22.05
C GLN A 446 -34.08 -0.14 21.97
N LYS A 447 -33.41 -0.81 22.93
CA LYS A 447 -31.96 -1.05 22.87
C LYS A 447 -31.58 -1.94 21.69
N ASP A 448 -32.35 -3.00 21.42
CA ASP A 448 -32.13 -3.88 20.27
C ASP A 448 -32.29 -3.14 18.94
N ILE A 449 -33.29 -2.27 18.83
CA ILE A 449 -33.50 -1.40 17.66
C ILE A 449 -32.30 -0.46 17.43
N LEU A 450 -31.83 0.23 18.48
CA LEU A 450 -30.65 1.10 18.40
C LEU A 450 -29.39 0.33 18.00
N ARG A 451 -29.22 -0.88 18.52
CA ARG A 451 -28.11 -1.78 18.14
C ARG A 451 -28.18 -2.15 16.66
N LEU A 452 -29.34 -2.60 16.19
CA LEU A 452 -29.55 -2.99 14.79
C LEU A 452 -29.33 -1.80 13.83
N GLN A 453 -29.79 -0.59 14.20
CA GLN A 453 -29.51 0.64 13.46
C GLN A 453 -28.00 0.91 13.37
N THR A 454 -27.28 0.80 14.50
CA THR A 454 -25.81 0.99 14.55
C THR A 454 -25.07 -0.05 13.69
N GLU A 455 -25.53 -1.29 13.64
CA GLU A 455 -24.98 -2.35 12.78
C GLU A 455 -25.21 -2.05 11.29
N LEU A 456 -26.38 -1.51 10.92
CA LEU A 456 -26.70 -1.10 9.54
C LEU A 456 -25.92 0.15 9.09
N GLU A 457 -25.67 1.11 9.99
CA GLU A 457 -24.82 2.28 9.71
C GLU A 457 -23.37 1.88 9.43
N LYS A 458 -22.80 0.99 10.27
CA LYS A 458 -21.45 0.43 10.01
C LYS A 458 -21.37 -0.24 8.64
N LEU A 459 -22.40 -0.99 8.27
CA LEU A 459 -22.55 -1.59 6.94
C LEU A 459 -22.54 -0.54 5.81
N ALA A 460 -23.26 0.56 5.97
CA ALA A 460 -23.26 1.66 4.99
C ALA A 460 -21.88 2.32 4.85
N THR A 461 -21.13 2.51 5.94
CA THR A 461 -19.74 3.03 5.87
C THR A 461 -18.79 2.06 5.16
N LEU A 462 -18.95 0.74 5.36
CA LEU A 462 -18.20 -0.28 4.61
C LEU A 462 -18.54 -0.28 3.11
N GLU A 463 -19.82 -0.09 2.75
CA GLU A 463 -20.24 0.06 1.35
C GLU A 463 -19.61 1.30 0.69
N GLN A 464 -19.45 2.40 1.41
CA GLN A 464 -18.73 3.58 0.90
C GLN A 464 -17.23 3.31 0.73
N LEU A 465 -16.57 2.74 1.74
CA LEU A 465 -15.12 2.48 1.70
C LEU A 465 -14.72 1.52 0.57
N VAL A 466 -15.52 0.47 0.32
CA VAL A 466 -15.31 -0.44 -0.82
C VAL A 466 -15.44 0.30 -2.15
N ASN A 467 -16.46 1.17 -2.31
CA ASN A 467 -16.64 1.97 -3.53
C ASN A 467 -15.50 2.97 -3.76
N GLU A 468 -14.89 3.51 -2.72
CA GLU A 468 -13.72 4.39 -2.83
C GLU A 468 -12.47 3.61 -3.25
N LYS A 469 -12.22 2.44 -2.64
CA LYS A 469 -11.14 1.53 -3.02
C LYS A 469 -11.28 1.03 -4.45
N ASP A 470 -12.50 0.76 -4.93
CA ASP A 470 -12.76 0.43 -6.33
C ASP A 470 -12.43 1.57 -7.31
N LYS A 471 -12.64 2.84 -6.92
CA LYS A 471 -12.23 4.01 -7.71
C LYS A 471 -10.71 4.16 -7.74
N GLU A 472 -10.03 3.94 -6.61
CA GLU A 472 -8.57 3.95 -6.49
C GLU A 472 -7.94 2.86 -7.38
N ILE A 473 -8.42 1.62 -7.28
CA ILE A 473 -7.97 0.49 -8.10
C ILE A 473 -8.21 0.73 -9.60
N LYS A 474 -9.33 1.36 -10.00
CA LYS A 474 -9.56 1.71 -11.41
C LYS A 474 -8.48 2.66 -11.95
N LYS A 475 -8.13 3.72 -11.20
CA LYS A 475 -7.04 4.65 -11.57
C LYS A 475 -5.68 3.94 -11.63
N LEU A 476 -5.37 3.13 -10.63
CA LEU A 476 -4.10 2.40 -10.56
C LEU A 476 -3.99 1.32 -11.66
N LYS A 477 -5.10 0.72 -12.11
CA LYS A 477 -5.12 -0.21 -13.26
C LYS A 477 -4.77 0.48 -14.59
N THR A 478 -5.27 1.69 -14.85
CA THR A 478 -4.86 2.47 -16.05
C THR A 478 -3.37 2.83 -16.01
N LEU A 479 -2.85 3.24 -14.85
CA LEU A 479 -1.40 3.49 -14.68
C LEU A 479 -0.55 2.22 -14.87
N SER A 480 -1.04 1.06 -14.39
CA SER A 480 -0.40 -0.25 -14.60
C SER A 480 -0.44 -0.72 -16.06
N GLN A 481 -1.39 -0.25 -16.87
CA GLN A 481 -1.39 -0.45 -18.32
C GLN A 481 -0.34 0.46 -19.00
N GLN A 482 -0.30 1.75 -18.65
CA GLN A 482 0.73 2.67 -19.15
C GLN A 482 2.15 2.18 -18.83
N LEU A 483 2.37 1.55 -17.68
CA LEU A 483 3.64 0.88 -17.36
C LEU A 483 4.02 -0.19 -18.40
N LYS A 484 3.08 -1.02 -18.85
CA LYS A 484 3.36 -2.05 -19.87
C LYS A 484 3.73 -1.42 -21.22
N GLU A 485 3.05 -0.33 -21.58
CA GLU A 485 3.32 0.42 -22.81
C GLU A 485 4.71 1.08 -22.75
N ARG A 486 5.10 1.64 -21.60
CA ARG A 486 6.44 2.19 -21.34
C ARG A 486 7.52 1.09 -21.32
N ASP A 487 7.30 -0.04 -20.63
CA ASP A 487 8.21 -1.21 -20.66
C ASP A 487 8.43 -1.68 -22.11
N ALA A 488 7.37 -1.78 -22.92
CA ALA A 488 7.45 -2.17 -24.33
C ALA A 488 8.24 -1.16 -25.18
N LYS A 489 8.00 0.15 -25.01
CA LYS A 489 8.76 1.17 -25.76
C LYS A 489 10.23 1.22 -25.36
N ILE A 490 10.56 0.95 -24.10
CA ILE A 490 11.94 0.77 -23.65
C ILE A 490 12.58 -0.43 -24.35
N THR A 491 11.89 -1.58 -24.47
CA THR A 491 12.47 -2.74 -25.18
C THR A 491 12.66 -2.49 -26.67
N GLU A 492 11.76 -1.75 -27.32
CA GLU A 492 11.87 -1.35 -28.71
C GLU A 492 13.07 -0.41 -28.95
N LEU A 493 13.20 0.64 -28.13
CA LEU A 493 14.32 1.59 -28.21
C LEU A 493 15.67 0.94 -27.88
N ASN A 494 15.73 -0.01 -26.93
CA ASN A 494 16.97 -0.76 -26.67
C ASN A 494 17.37 -1.62 -27.86
N LEU A 495 16.40 -2.21 -28.60
CA LEU A 495 16.68 -2.97 -29.81
C LEU A 495 17.19 -2.06 -30.94
N GLU A 496 16.59 -0.88 -31.12
CA GLU A 496 17.04 0.14 -32.08
C GLU A 496 18.48 0.61 -31.78
N LEU A 497 18.79 0.84 -30.50
CA LEU A 497 20.11 1.23 -30.02
C LEU A 497 21.15 0.11 -30.18
N GLU A 498 20.75 -1.14 -29.95
CA GLU A 498 21.59 -2.32 -30.18
C GLU A 498 21.87 -2.51 -31.69
N MET A 499 20.89 -2.31 -32.57
CA MET A 499 21.13 -2.32 -34.02
C MET A 499 22.08 -1.19 -34.46
N LEU A 500 21.95 0.01 -33.90
CA LEU A 500 22.88 1.12 -34.17
C LEU A 500 24.30 0.85 -33.65
N ARG A 501 24.43 0.12 -32.52
CA ARG A 501 25.72 -0.34 -31.99
C ARG A 501 26.32 -1.48 -32.80
N GLN A 502 25.52 -2.38 -33.34
CA GLN A 502 25.99 -3.44 -34.26
C GLN A 502 26.44 -2.84 -35.61
N GLY A 503 25.70 -1.86 -36.15
CA GLY A 503 26.19 -1.02 -37.25
C GLY A 503 27.42 -0.17 -36.89
N SER A 504 27.72 0.01 -35.60
CA SER A 504 28.97 0.61 -35.12
C SER A 504 30.09 -0.43 -34.89
N ALA A 505 29.78 -1.72 -34.85
CA ALA A 505 30.79 -2.79 -34.85
C ALA A 505 31.38 -2.94 -36.27
N ASP A 506 30.54 -2.85 -37.30
CA ASP A 506 31.01 -2.61 -38.67
C ASP A 506 31.85 -1.33 -38.74
N ALA A 507 31.50 -0.29 -37.96
CA ALA A 507 32.29 0.92 -37.89
C ALA A 507 33.67 0.76 -37.22
N GLN A 508 33.94 -0.28 -36.41
CA GLN A 508 35.31 -0.61 -36.00
C GLN A 508 36.13 -1.15 -37.18
N GLY A 509 35.51 -1.93 -38.06
CA GLY A 509 36.08 -2.22 -39.39
C GLY A 509 36.36 -0.93 -40.16
N THR A 510 35.41 0.01 -40.17
CA THR A 510 35.64 1.31 -40.81
C THR A 510 36.68 2.19 -40.11
N GLU A 511 36.98 2.00 -38.82
CA GLU A 511 38.05 2.76 -38.15
C GLU A 511 39.44 2.21 -38.51
N VAL A 512 39.55 0.90 -38.73
CA VAL A 512 40.70 0.28 -39.39
C VAL A 512 40.82 0.77 -40.84
N ASP A 513 39.72 0.87 -41.59
CA ASP A 513 39.74 1.43 -42.94
C ASP A 513 40.03 2.94 -42.95
N LEU A 514 39.56 3.72 -41.98
CA LEU A 514 39.85 5.17 -41.84
C LEU A 514 41.32 5.41 -41.48
N THR A 515 41.91 4.58 -40.63
CA THR A 515 43.34 4.64 -40.29
C THR A 515 44.20 4.18 -41.46
N ARG A 516 43.76 3.15 -42.21
CA ARG A 516 44.35 2.77 -43.50
C ARG A 516 44.27 3.90 -44.51
N LEU A 517 43.09 4.44 -44.82
CA LEU A 517 42.89 5.52 -45.79
C LEU A 517 43.67 6.78 -45.41
N ARG A 518 43.75 7.10 -44.11
CA ARG A 518 44.58 8.20 -43.59
C ARG A 518 46.07 7.93 -43.79
N SER A 519 46.54 6.69 -43.60
CA SER A 519 47.94 6.31 -43.86
C SER A 519 48.27 6.27 -45.35
N GLU A 520 47.31 5.88 -46.19
CA GLU A 520 47.41 5.80 -47.65
C GLU A 520 47.42 7.21 -48.27
N VAL A 521 46.54 8.11 -47.82
CA VAL A 521 46.64 9.55 -48.12
C VAL A 521 47.99 10.12 -47.66
N GLN A 522 48.51 9.71 -46.50
CA GLN A 522 49.81 10.17 -46.01
C GLN A 522 50.99 9.65 -46.85
N SER A 523 50.95 8.40 -47.33
CA SER A 523 51.98 7.84 -48.22
C SER A 523 51.92 8.47 -49.61
N LEU A 524 50.73 8.58 -50.22
CA LEU A 524 50.53 9.24 -51.51
C LEU A 524 50.95 10.72 -51.45
N THR A 525 50.68 11.41 -50.34
CA THR A 525 51.15 12.80 -50.14
C THR A 525 52.67 12.88 -50.08
N ARG A 526 53.35 11.97 -49.35
CA ARG A 526 54.82 11.91 -49.32
C ARG A 526 55.41 11.56 -50.70
N GLU A 527 54.79 10.64 -51.43
CA GLU A 527 55.23 10.26 -52.77
C GLU A 527 55.08 11.42 -53.76
N ARG A 528 53.95 12.15 -53.71
CA ARG A 528 53.76 13.40 -54.44
C ARG A 528 54.82 14.44 -54.06
N ASP A 529 55.14 14.59 -52.77
CA ASP A 529 56.13 15.58 -52.33
C ASP A 529 57.54 15.24 -52.83
N LEU A 530 57.94 13.97 -52.78
CA LEU A 530 59.18 13.47 -53.40
C LEU A 530 59.15 13.60 -54.93
N GLY A 531 57.99 13.40 -55.55
CA GLY A 531 57.77 13.60 -56.99
C GLY A 531 57.89 15.07 -57.38
N LEU A 532 57.37 16.00 -56.57
CA LEU A 532 57.48 17.45 -56.79
C LEU A 532 58.93 17.93 -56.63
N GLU A 533 59.68 17.39 -55.66
CA GLU A 533 61.10 17.71 -55.51
C GLU A 533 61.92 17.23 -56.72
N ARG A 534 61.64 16.02 -57.23
CA ARG A 534 62.26 15.51 -58.47
C ARG A 534 61.85 16.32 -59.72
N VAL A 535 60.61 16.79 -59.81
CA VAL A 535 60.16 17.72 -60.86
C VAL A 535 60.96 19.03 -60.79
N ARG A 536 61.22 19.51 -59.58
CA ARG A 536 62.04 20.71 -59.33
C ARG A 536 63.50 20.50 -59.73
N GLU A 537 64.14 19.43 -59.27
CA GLU A 537 65.52 19.06 -59.65
C GLU A 537 65.68 18.95 -61.17
N LEU A 538 64.75 18.29 -61.86
CA LEU A 538 64.75 18.18 -63.33
C LEU A 538 64.55 19.54 -64.02
N SER A 539 63.76 20.44 -63.45
CA SER A 539 63.58 21.81 -63.96
C SER A 539 64.85 22.66 -63.80
N GLU A 540 65.52 22.55 -62.66
CA GLU A 540 66.79 23.25 -62.38
C GLU A 540 67.91 22.73 -63.31
N LEU A 541 68.01 21.41 -63.52
CA LEU A 541 68.93 20.80 -64.50
C LEU A 541 68.62 21.21 -65.95
N SER A 542 67.34 21.26 -66.34
CA SER A 542 66.93 21.70 -67.68
C SER A 542 67.29 23.18 -67.93
N ALA A 543 67.14 24.04 -66.92
CA ALA A 543 67.57 25.43 -66.99
C ALA A 543 69.11 25.56 -67.12
N GLU A 544 69.89 24.71 -66.44
CA GLU A 544 71.35 24.70 -66.57
C GLU A 544 71.80 24.27 -67.98
N VAL A 545 71.16 23.26 -68.57
CA VAL A 545 71.40 22.85 -69.96
C VAL A 545 71.08 23.99 -70.93
N ALA A 546 69.96 24.70 -70.75
CA ALA A 546 69.56 25.82 -71.61
C ALA A 546 70.55 27.00 -71.59
N GLU A 547 71.21 27.27 -70.46
CA GLU A 547 72.26 28.29 -70.38
C GLU A 547 73.61 27.79 -70.95
N ARG A 548 73.95 26.49 -70.82
CA ARG A 548 75.11 25.90 -71.52
C ARG A 548 74.96 26.00 -73.04
N ASP A 549 73.77 25.75 -73.59
CA ASP A 549 73.46 25.94 -75.02
C ASP A 549 73.69 27.38 -75.50
N LYS A 550 73.46 28.37 -74.63
CA LYS A 550 73.69 29.80 -74.93
C LYS A 550 75.17 30.13 -75.02
N VAL A 551 75.99 29.59 -74.11
CA VAL A 551 77.47 29.70 -74.18
C VAL A 551 78.01 29.03 -75.45
N ILE A 552 77.50 27.86 -75.82
CA ILE A 552 77.89 27.16 -77.06
C ILE A 552 77.54 28.00 -78.31
N ARG A 553 76.36 28.64 -78.35
CA ARG A 553 75.99 29.57 -79.43
C ARG A 553 76.95 30.77 -79.51
N GLN A 554 77.42 31.27 -78.38
CA GLN A 554 78.37 32.38 -78.30
C GLN A 554 79.75 31.99 -78.85
N LEU A 555 80.32 30.85 -78.41
CA LEU A 555 81.58 30.31 -78.93
C LEU A 555 81.53 30.01 -80.44
N LYS A 556 80.38 29.56 -80.97
CA LYS A 556 80.18 29.36 -82.42
C LYS A 556 80.33 30.67 -83.21
N SER A 557 79.97 31.82 -82.65
CA SER A 557 80.14 33.12 -83.33
C SER A 557 81.60 33.57 -83.39
N GLU A 558 82.36 33.45 -82.30
CA GLU A 558 83.77 33.84 -82.23
C GLU A 558 84.67 33.00 -83.18
N ILE A 559 84.31 31.74 -83.42
CA ILE A 559 84.98 30.86 -84.39
C ILE A 559 84.72 31.30 -85.84
N ILE A 560 83.54 31.85 -86.13
CA ILE A 560 83.20 32.38 -87.46
C ILE A 560 84.03 33.64 -87.74
N ASP A 561 84.08 34.58 -86.79
CA ASP A 561 84.88 35.81 -86.92
C ASP A 561 86.37 35.51 -87.11
N SER A 562 86.89 34.52 -86.38
CA SER A 562 88.28 34.04 -86.52
C SER A 562 88.58 33.45 -87.91
N ARG A 563 87.61 32.79 -88.56
CA ARG A 563 87.76 32.22 -89.91
C ARG A 563 87.73 33.27 -91.02
N VAL A 564 87.15 34.45 -90.79
CA VAL A 564 87.17 35.56 -91.76
C VAL A 564 88.57 36.16 -91.81
N ASN A 565 89.15 36.51 -90.65
CA ASN A 565 90.48 37.10 -90.54
C ASN A 565 91.60 36.23 -91.16
N ALA A 566 91.45 34.89 -91.13
CA ALA A 566 92.42 33.98 -91.72
C ALA A 566 92.47 34.04 -93.27
N ARG A 567 91.35 34.34 -93.94
CA ARG A 567 91.27 34.35 -95.42
C ARG A 567 91.96 35.55 -96.05
N GLU A 568 92.00 36.69 -95.36
CA GLU A 568 92.64 37.91 -95.86
C GLU A 568 94.15 37.74 -96.01
N LEU A 569 94.80 37.03 -95.08
CA LEU A 569 96.24 36.74 -95.09
C LEU A 569 96.68 35.83 -96.24
N GLU A 570 95.84 34.90 -96.68
CA GLU A 570 96.15 33.99 -97.80
C GLU A 570 96.28 34.76 -99.13
N THR A 571 95.41 35.76 -99.35
CA THR A 571 95.38 36.55 -100.59
C THR A 571 96.62 37.44 -100.78
N LEU A 572 97.28 37.85 -99.69
CA LEU A 572 98.53 38.62 -99.74
C LEU A 572 99.73 37.73 -100.08
N ARG A 573 99.72 36.44 -99.67
CA ARG A 573 100.80 35.49 -100.00
C ARG A 573 100.87 35.16 -101.49
N SER A 574 99.74 34.99 -102.17
CA SER A 574 99.72 34.61 -103.59
C SER A 574 100.26 35.68 -104.55
N ARG A 575 100.35 36.95 -104.14
CA ARG A 575 100.96 38.02 -104.96
C ARG A 575 102.49 38.04 -104.89
N LEU A 576 103.09 37.57 -103.80
CA LEU A 576 104.54 37.68 -103.58
C LEU A 576 105.38 36.59 -104.27
N GLN A 577 104.74 35.52 -104.78
CA GLN A 577 105.42 34.31 -105.26
C GLN A 577 105.67 34.28 -106.79
N LYS A 578 105.39 35.37 -107.52
CA LYS A 578 105.38 35.36 -109.00
C LYS A 578 106.36 36.34 -109.67
N GLN A 579 107.28 36.94 -108.91
CA GLN A 579 108.18 37.98 -109.41
C GLN A 579 109.49 38.01 -108.63
N GLU A 580 110.48 37.19 -109.04
CA GLU A 580 111.93 37.47 -109.06
C GLU A 580 112.77 36.20 -109.34
N LEU A 581 113.27 36.07 -110.57
CA LEU A 581 114.57 35.47 -110.89
C LEU A 581 115.00 35.95 -112.30
N ASP A 582 116.23 36.48 -112.40
CA ASP A 582 116.91 37.06 -113.58
C ASP A 582 116.30 38.30 -114.30
N SER A 583 117.10 39.21 -114.88
CA SER A 583 118.47 39.66 -114.55
C SER A 583 118.80 41.04 -115.18
N THR A 584 119.63 41.81 -114.48
CA THR A 584 120.54 42.91 -114.94
C THR A 584 120.24 43.73 -116.21
N HIS A 585 119.83 45.01 -116.05
CA HIS A 585 120.47 46.20 -116.68
C HIS A 585 119.81 47.55 -116.26
N LYS A 586 120.63 48.62 -116.33
CA LYS A 586 120.34 50.09 -116.42
C LYS A 586 118.86 50.54 -116.21
N SER A 587 118.55 51.31 -115.16
CA SER A 587 118.74 52.78 -115.08
C SER A 587 117.84 53.52 -116.09
N GLN A 588 116.84 54.32 -115.70
CA GLN A 588 117.00 55.64 -115.05
C GLN A 588 115.64 56.24 -114.62
N VAL A 589 115.63 57.12 -113.60
CA VAL A 589 114.79 58.34 -113.48
C VAL A 589 113.26 58.24 -113.31
N ILE A 590 112.83 58.67 -112.11
CA ILE A 590 111.51 59.20 -111.71
C ILE A 590 110.35 58.18 -111.57
N ASP A 591 109.64 58.35 -110.45
CA ASP A 591 108.59 57.50 -109.88
C ASP A 591 109.00 56.08 -109.45
N ASP A 592 108.37 55.65 -108.35
CA ASP A 592 108.64 54.46 -107.53
C ASP A 592 110.01 54.31 -106.81
N LEU A 593 109.91 53.92 -105.53
CA LEU A 593 110.91 53.21 -104.73
C LEU A 593 112.32 53.82 -104.52
N LYS A 594 112.59 54.38 -103.32
CA LYS A 594 113.23 53.61 -102.20
C LYS A 594 113.63 54.44 -100.96
N LYS A 595 113.00 54.10 -99.82
CA LYS A 595 113.60 53.56 -98.58
C LYS A 595 112.49 53.51 -97.52
N MET A 596 111.95 52.32 -97.20
CA MET A 596 112.44 51.39 -96.16
C MET A 596 112.44 51.97 -94.74
N LEU A 597 111.72 51.25 -93.85
CA LEU A 597 111.92 51.00 -92.41
C LEU A 597 112.79 52.00 -91.58
N SER A 598 112.44 52.37 -90.34
CA SER A 598 111.33 51.95 -89.46
C SER A 598 111.41 52.67 -88.10
N SER A 599 110.27 53.02 -87.50
CA SER A 599 109.98 52.96 -86.05
C SER A 599 108.52 53.37 -85.83
N GLN A 600 107.62 52.47 -85.42
CA GLN A 600 107.34 51.93 -84.07
C GLN A 600 106.54 52.87 -83.13
N SER A 601 105.51 52.27 -82.53
CA SER A 601 104.73 52.69 -81.35
C SER A 601 103.79 53.89 -81.45
N ASN A 602 102.48 53.62 -81.53
CA ASN A 602 101.57 53.77 -80.37
C ASN A 602 100.16 53.25 -80.67
N LYS A 603 99.44 52.76 -79.65
CA LYS A 603 97.99 52.47 -79.72
C LYS A 603 97.31 52.78 -78.36
N PRO A 604 96.21 53.56 -78.30
CA PRO A 604 95.60 54.02 -77.05
C PRO A 604 94.27 53.34 -76.66
N LEU A 605 93.61 53.90 -75.62
CA LEU A 605 92.51 53.37 -74.79
C LEU A 605 91.05 53.57 -75.29
N LYS A 606 90.13 52.69 -74.79
CA LYS A 606 88.74 52.96 -74.26
C LYS A 606 87.63 53.53 -75.21
N PRO A 607 86.34 53.67 -74.79
CA PRO A 607 85.52 53.10 -73.67
C PRO A 607 84.28 52.31 -74.24
N PRO A 608 82.94 52.58 -74.02
CA PRO A 608 82.10 52.98 -72.86
C PRO A 608 80.72 52.24 -72.62
N LYS A 609 80.26 52.16 -71.35
CA LYS A 609 78.86 52.42 -70.79
C LYS A 609 77.57 51.75 -71.37
N ALA A 610 76.42 51.56 -70.66
CA ALA A 610 75.99 51.56 -69.23
C ALA A 610 74.44 51.26 -69.12
N LYS A 611 73.86 51.27 -67.88
CA LYS A 611 72.41 51.32 -67.45
C LYS A 611 71.69 49.96 -67.24
N THR A 612 71.23 49.55 -66.03
CA THR A 612 70.14 50.00 -65.08
C THR A 612 68.71 49.64 -65.56
N VAL A 613 67.68 49.26 -64.77
CA VAL A 613 67.29 49.48 -63.34
C VAL A 613 66.34 48.34 -62.84
N SER A 614 65.97 48.31 -61.54
CA SER A 614 64.61 48.01 -60.98
C SER A 614 64.06 46.55 -60.99
N ILE A 615 63.18 46.07 -60.09
CA ILE A 615 62.48 46.59 -58.87
C ILE A 615 61.86 45.43 -58.03
N SER A 616 61.71 45.61 -56.69
CA SER A 616 60.70 45.07 -55.72
C SER A 616 60.15 43.61 -55.75
N GLU A 617 59.47 43.03 -54.74
CA GLU A 617 59.33 43.16 -53.28
C GLU A 617 58.38 42.04 -52.80
N SER A 618 58.60 41.50 -51.57
CA SER A 618 57.53 40.94 -50.69
C SER A 618 56.79 39.65 -51.19
N ARG A 619 55.98 38.91 -50.41
CA ARG A 619 55.52 39.01 -49.01
C ARG A 619 55.04 37.63 -48.49
N ALA A 620 54.58 37.63 -47.22
CA ALA A 620 53.82 36.60 -46.48
C ALA A 620 54.68 35.52 -45.77
N SER A 621 54.64 35.30 -44.45
CA SER A 621 53.59 35.41 -43.40
C SER A 621 52.51 34.34 -43.44
N SER A 622 52.56 33.39 -42.48
CA SER A 622 51.37 32.91 -41.73
C SER A 622 51.76 32.00 -40.56
N ARG A 623 51.19 32.24 -39.35
CA ARG A 623 50.55 31.24 -38.45
C ARG A 623 50.44 31.67 -36.98
N SER A 624 49.22 31.66 -36.47
CA SER A 624 48.76 31.21 -35.13
C SER A 624 47.21 31.22 -35.24
N LYS A 625 46.39 30.21 -34.86
CA LYS A 625 46.28 29.44 -33.61
C LYS A 625 46.25 30.33 -32.36
N ASP A 626 45.10 30.42 -31.70
CA ASP A 626 44.98 29.75 -30.40
C ASP A 626 43.52 29.41 -30.03
N SER A 627 43.36 28.44 -29.12
CA SER A 627 42.10 28.07 -28.44
C SER A 627 42.40 27.86 -26.97
N LYS A 628 41.59 28.36 -26.03
CA LYS A 628 41.88 28.15 -24.60
C LYS A 628 40.65 27.99 -23.69
N GLN A 629 40.84 27.12 -22.68
CA GLN A 629 40.19 27.12 -21.36
C GLN A 629 38.74 26.57 -21.31
N ILE A 630 38.26 25.76 -20.35
CA ILE A 630 38.44 25.67 -18.87
C ILE A 630 38.25 24.22 -18.35
N GLU A 631 38.62 23.95 -17.10
CA GLU A 631 38.64 22.65 -16.39
C GLU A 631 37.36 22.26 -15.58
N ALA A 632 37.30 20.96 -15.23
CA ALA A 632 36.89 20.36 -13.94
C ALA A 632 35.45 20.43 -13.36
N LYS A 633 34.90 19.25 -12.98
CA LYS A 633 34.41 18.96 -11.60
C LYS A 633 33.99 17.51 -11.28
N GLY A 634 34.18 17.10 -10.01
CA GLY A 634 33.45 16.01 -9.31
C GLY A 634 34.17 14.65 -9.24
N PRO A 635 33.78 13.71 -8.33
CA PRO A 635 32.53 13.68 -7.53
C PRO A 635 32.66 13.16 -6.05
N ALA A 636 31.51 12.75 -5.47
CA ALA A 636 31.29 11.80 -4.35
C ALA A 636 31.30 12.29 -2.86
N VAL A 637 30.73 11.55 -1.88
CA VAL A 637 29.29 11.20 -1.60
C VAL A 637 29.13 10.35 -0.30
N SER A 638 28.10 10.64 0.51
CA SER A 638 27.34 9.74 1.45
C SER A 638 27.82 9.22 2.84
N LYS A 639 26.92 9.40 3.84
CA LYS A 639 26.40 8.47 4.91
C LYS A 639 27.40 7.89 5.97
N THR A 640 27.04 7.36 7.17
CA THR A 640 25.74 6.93 7.77
C THR A 640 25.74 7.00 9.33
N SER A 641 24.55 7.03 9.95
CA SER A 641 24.23 6.89 11.40
C SER A 641 24.33 5.44 11.94
N THR A 642 24.82 5.14 13.15
CA THR A 642 24.22 5.24 14.53
C THR A 642 23.25 4.10 14.94
N SER A 643 23.37 3.65 16.21
CA SER A 643 22.78 2.45 16.84
C SER A 643 21.62 2.74 17.81
N ARG A 644 20.90 1.70 18.29
CA ARG A 644 20.61 1.47 19.74
C ARG A 644 19.88 0.16 20.07
N SER A 645 19.76 -0.10 21.38
CA SER A 645 19.34 -1.34 22.07
C SER A 645 18.50 -0.99 23.33
N ALA A 646 18.13 -2.01 24.14
CA ALA A 646 17.55 -1.98 25.51
C ALA A 646 16.02 -1.77 25.65
N THR A 647 15.29 -2.16 26.73
CA THR A 647 15.38 -3.19 27.83
C THR A 647 14.79 -2.62 29.14
N LEU A 648 13.98 -3.42 29.88
CA LEU A 648 13.38 -3.14 31.24
C LEU A 648 12.40 -1.94 31.31
N GLY A 649 11.46 -1.79 32.27
CA GLY A 649 11.03 -2.61 33.42
C GLY A 649 10.65 -1.69 34.62
N SER A 650 9.54 -1.92 35.32
CA SER A 650 9.29 -1.39 36.69
C SER A 650 8.06 -2.01 37.37
N SER A 651 7.94 -1.78 38.69
CA SER A 651 7.16 -2.56 39.66
C SER A 651 6.24 -1.72 40.55
N ASP A 652 5.44 -2.44 41.34
CA ASP A 652 5.00 -2.13 42.72
C ASP A 652 3.71 -1.32 42.94
N ALA A 653 2.72 -2.00 43.57
CA ALA A 653 1.62 -1.40 44.34
C ALA A 653 1.04 -2.44 45.32
N ARG A 654 1.46 -2.38 46.59
CA ARG A 654 0.92 -3.21 47.68
C ARG A 654 -0.41 -2.65 48.22
N ARG A 655 -1.33 -3.53 48.69
CA ARG A 655 -1.91 -3.53 50.07
C ARG A 655 -3.07 -4.52 50.26
N ASN A 656 -3.18 -5.00 51.51
CA ASN A 656 -4.27 -5.81 52.11
C ASN A 656 -4.49 -7.24 51.56
N SER A 657 -4.86 -8.24 52.38
CA SER A 657 -5.17 -8.26 53.82
C SER A 657 -4.88 -9.61 54.48
N SER A 658 -4.46 -9.54 55.76
CA SER A 658 -4.64 -10.51 56.87
C SER A 658 -4.86 -12.01 56.57
N LEU A 659 -3.99 -12.83 57.17
CA LEU A 659 -4.16 -14.27 57.35
C LEU A 659 -5.49 -14.61 58.05
N SER A 660 -6.34 -15.36 57.35
CA SER A 660 -7.23 -16.35 57.95
C SER A 660 -6.92 -17.69 57.30
N ALA A 661 -7.05 -18.80 58.04
CA ALA A 661 -6.73 -20.13 57.51
C ALA A 661 -7.64 -20.43 56.30
N ILE A 662 -7.08 -20.36 55.08
CA ILE A 662 -7.89 -20.36 53.85
C ILE A 662 -8.50 -21.75 53.67
N GLN A 663 -9.77 -21.87 54.04
CA GLN A 663 -10.56 -23.06 53.82
C GLN A 663 -10.77 -23.19 52.32
N LYS A 664 -9.99 -24.06 51.68
CA LYS A 664 -10.01 -24.24 50.23
C LYS A 664 -11.40 -24.66 49.74
N ASP A 665 -11.95 -23.88 48.82
CA ASP A 665 -13.21 -24.18 48.16
C ASP A 665 -13.01 -25.08 46.94
N ASP A 666 -14.06 -25.83 46.59
CA ASP A 666 -14.10 -26.60 45.34
C ASP A 666 -14.55 -25.68 44.20
N LEU A 667 -13.59 -25.12 43.48
CA LEU A 667 -13.85 -24.10 42.45
C LEU A 667 -14.56 -24.70 41.22
N LYS A 668 -14.58 -26.03 41.04
CA LYS A 668 -15.29 -26.69 39.93
C LYS A 668 -16.82 -26.59 40.07
N LYS A 669 -17.34 -26.16 41.23
CA LYS A 669 -18.76 -25.84 41.39
C LYS A 669 -19.20 -24.60 40.61
N ILE A 670 -18.25 -23.76 40.16
CA ILE A 670 -18.54 -22.62 39.28
C ILE A 670 -18.58 -23.09 37.83
N ARG A 671 -19.65 -22.76 37.11
CA ARG A 671 -19.83 -23.11 35.70
C ARG A 671 -18.66 -22.56 34.86
N GLY A 672 -18.01 -23.43 34.10
CA GLY A 672 -16.87 -23.09 33.25
C GLY A 672 -15.48 -23.32 33.88
N ILE A 673 -15.40 -23.57 35.20
CA ILE A 673 -14.14 -23.97 35.87
C ILE A 673 -14.00 -25.50 35.85
N GLY A 674 -13.20 -26.03 34.93
CA GLY A 674 -12.85 -27.45 34.91
C GLY A 674 -11.69 -27.81 35.86
N PRO A 675 -11.41 -29.11 36.11
CA PRO A 675 -10.32 -29.54 37.00
C PRO A 675 -8.92 -29.05 36.61
N VAL A 676 -8.69 -28.73 35.33
CA VAL A 676 -7.44 -28.12 34.85
C VAL A 676 -7.36 -26.64 35.25
N LEU A 677 -8.45 -25.89 35.05
CA LEU A 677 -8.53 -24.47 35.40
C LEU A 677 -8.47 -24.29 36.92
N GLU A 678 -9.15 -25.13 37.70
CA GLU A 678 -9.02 -25.17 39.17
C GLU A 678 -7.55 -25.36 39.58
N LYS A 679 -6.80 -26.27 38.95
CA LYS A 679 -5.37 -26.46 39.25
C LYS A 679 -4.54 -25.22 38.92
N THR A 680 -4.85 -24.50 37.84
CA THR A 680 -4.13 -23.25 37.49
C THR A 680 -4.49 -22.12 38.45
N LEU A 681 -5.78 -21.88 38.75
CA LEU A 681 -6.22 -20.87 39.72
C LEU A 681 -5.58 -21.10 41.11
N ASN A 682 -5.54 -22.36 41.58
CA ASN A 682 -4.87 -22.71 42.82
C ASN A 682 -3.35 -22.41 42.81
N LYS A 683 -2.67 -22.53 41.66
CA LYS A 683 -1.25 -22.13 41.51
C LYS A 683 -1.08 -20.61 41.56
N LEU A 684 -2.08 -19.85 41.11
CA LEU A 684 -2.13 -18.38 41.18
C LEU A 684 -2.58 -17.87 42.58
N GLY A 685 -2.75 -18.76 43.57
CA GLY A 685 -3.16 -18.42 44.94
C GLY A 685 -4.68 -18.25 45.14
N ILE A 686 -5.47 -18.41 44.07
CA ILE A 686 -6.94 -18.32 44.11
C ILE A 686 -7.49 -19.68 44.53
N THR A 687 -8.04 -19.74 45.73
CA THR A 687 -8.40 -20.98 46.46
C THR A 687 -9.78 -20.92 47.12
N SER A 688 -10.46 -19.76 47.11
CA SER A 688 -11.80 -19.58 47.68
C SER A 688 -12.78 -18.88 46.73
N PHE A 689 -14.08 -19.18 46.88
CA PHE A 689 -15.17 -18.52 46.15
C PHE A 689 -15.20 -17.00 46.35
N ILE A 690 -14.91 -16.50 47.57
CA ILE A 690 -14.96 -15.06 47.84
C ILE A 690 -13.92 -14.28 47.04
N GLN A 691 -12.78 -14.89 46.72
CA GLN A 691 -11.73 -14.27 45.90
C GLN A 691 -12.22 -14.06 44.47
N ILE A 692 -12.85 -15.07 43.85
CA ILE A 692 -13.42 -14.97 42.50
C ILE A 692 -14.63 -14.02 42.46
N ALA A 693 -15.47 -14.03 43.50
CA ALA A 693 -16.62 -13.14 43.65
C ALA A 693 -16.25 -11.64 43.78
N SER A 694 -14.97 -11.36 44.10
CA SER A 694 -14.41 -10.02 44.36
C SER A 694 -13.42 -9.56 43.28
N PHE A 695 -13.32 -10.24 42.14
CA PHE A 695 -12.46 -9.79 41.03
C PHE A 695 -12.93 -8.42 40.50
N SER A 696 -11.97 -7.50 40.39
CA SER A 696 -12.09 -6.26 39.61
C SER A 696 -11.91 -6.52 38.10
N ASP A 697 -12.25 -5.55 37.26
CA ASP A 697 -12.03 -5.66 35.81
C ASP A 697 -10.53 -5.76 35.46
N GLU A 698 -9.67 -5.15 36.28
CA GLU A 698 -8.22 -5.33 36.24
C GLU A 698 -7.79 -6.77 36.59
N ASP A 699 -8.39 -7.38 37.61
CA ASP A 699 -8.12 -8.78 37.98
C ASP A 699 -8.60 -9.75 36.90
N ILE A 700 -9.80 -9.53 36.32
CA ILE A 700 -10.31 -10.31 35.19
C ILE A 700 -9.30 -10.25 34.03
N THR A 701 -8.81 -9.06 33.69
CA THR A 701 -7.85 -8.84 32.61
C THR A 701 -6.51 -9.53 32.89
N ARG A 702 -6.01 -9.43 34.13
CA ARG A 702 -4.77 -10.06 34.56
C ARG A 702 -4.87 -11.59 34.56
N ILE A 703 -5.88 -12.15 35.21
CA ILE A 703 -6.07 -13.61 35.31
C ILE A 703 -6.39 -14.21 33.93
N THR A 704 -7.12 -13.51 33.06
CA THR A 704 -7.33 -13.94 31.67
C THR A 704 -6.01 -14.04 30.89
N ARG A 705 -5.06 -13.14 31.14
CA ARG A 705 -3.71 -13.18 30.54
C ARG A 705 -2.86 -14.31 31.13
N GLU A 706 -2.93 -14.56 32.44
CA GLU A 706 -2.18 -15.62 33.13
C GLU A 706 -2.73 -17.04 32.83
N LEU A 707 -4.01 -17.16 32.45
CA LEU A 707 -4.63 -18.45 32.10
C LEU A 707 -4.35 -18.91 30.66
N ASP A 708 -3.89 -18.03 29.76
CA ASP A 708 -3.56 -18.27 28.34
C ASP A 708 -4.66 -18.97 27.51
N THR A 709 -5.88 -19.05 28.06
CA THR A 709 -6.96 -19.93 27.58
C THR A 709 -8.18 -19.09 27.20
N PHE A 710 -8.19 -18.62 25.94
CA PHE A 710 -9.30 -17.89 25.28
C PHE A 710 -9.83 -16.66 26.05
N PRO A 711 -9.54 -15.43 25.59
CA PRO A 711 -9.99 -14.21 26.28
C PRO A 711 -11.52 -14.15 26.41
N GLY A 712 -11.99 -13.59 27.52
CA GLY A 712 -13.42 -13.40 27.83
C GLY A 712 -14.16 -14.61 28.43
N ARG A 713 -13.47 -15.71 28.76
CA ARG A 713 -14.13 -16.88 29.38
C ARG A 713 -14.74 -16.57 30.76
N ILE A 714 -14.07 -15.78 31.59
CA ILE A 714 -14.51 -15.43 32.96
C ILE A 714 -15.89 -14.74 32.92
N GLU A 715 -16.08 -13.86 31.94
CA GLU A 715 -17.30 -13.09 31.70
C GLU A 715 -18.38 -13.98 31.05
N ARG A 716 -18.05 -14.66 29.93
CA ARG A 716 -18.98 -15.50 29.18
C ARG A 716 -19.56 -16.64 30.02
N ASP A 717 -18.74 -17.28 30.84
CA ASP A 717 -19.16 -18.37 31.72
C ASP A 717 -19.67 -17.87 33.09
N ASN A 718 -19.74 -16.54 33.30
CA ASN A 718 -20.27 -15.83 34.48
C ASN A 718 -19.65 -16.25 35.83
N TRP A 719 -18.32 -16.34 35.89
CA TRP A 719 -17.62 -16.88 37.07
C TRP A 719 -17.87 -16.07 38.35
N ILE A 720 -17.97 -14.74 38.26
CA ILE A 720 -18.19 -13.86 39.43
C ILE A 720 -19.57 -14.14 40.06
N SER A 721 -20.63 -14.19 39.24
CA SER A 721 -21.99 -14.50 39.69
C SER A 721 -22.09 -15.92 40.24
N GLY A 722 -21.48 -16.90 39.57
CA GLY A 722 -21.41 -18.28 40.04
C GLY A 722 -20.61 -18.43 41.34
N ALA A 723 -19.55 -17.66 41.53
CA ALA A 723 -18.76 -17.64 42.75
C ALA A 723 -19.56 -17.07 43.93
N ARG A 724 -20.34 -15.99 43.71
CA ARG A 724 -21.25 -15.43 44.73
C ARG A 724 -22.30 -16.46 45.14
N GLU A 725 -22.97 -17.10 44.18
CA GLU A 725 -23.97 -18.14 44.45
C GLU A 725 -23.40 -19.34 45.23
N GLN A 726 -22.18 -19.80 44.90
CA GLN A 726 -21.52 -20.90 45.62
C GLN A 726 -20.98 -20.47 47.00
N HIS A 727 -20.59 -19.22 47.16
CA HIS A 727 -20.23 -18.65 48.46
C HIS A 727 -21.44 -18.60 49.40
N GLU A 728 -22.54 -17.99 48.94
CA GLU A 728 -23.79 -17.87 49.68
C GLU A 728 -24.33 -19.25 50.09
N LYS A 729 -24.35 -20.22 49.16
CA LYS A 729 -24.77 -21.61 49.46
C LYS A 729 -23.88 -22.35 50.46
N LYS A 730 -22.60 -21.99 50.57
CA LYS A 730 -21.66 -22.66 51.49
C LYS A 730 -21.56 -21.97 52.86
N TYR A 731 -21.66 -20.64 52.89
CA TYR A 731 -21.37 -19.83 54.08
C TYR A 731 -22.59 -19.05 54.62
N GLY A 732 -23.74 -19.07 53.94
CA GLY A 732 -25.00 -18.48 54.41
C GLY A 732 -24.97 -16.95 54.54
N LYS A 733 -24.16 -16.28 53.73
CA LYS A 733 -23.93 -14.82 53.71
C LYS A 733 -23.71 -14.32 52.29
#